data_AF-A0A837C5I9-F1
#
_entry.id   AF-A0A837C5I9-F1
#
_cell.length_a   1.000
_cell.length_b   1.000
_cell.length_c   1.000
_cell.angle_alpha   90.00
_cell.angle_beta   90.00
_cell.angle_gamma   90.00
#
_symmetry.space_group_name_H-M   'P 1'
#
loop_
_entity.id
_entity.type
_entity.pdbx_description
1 polymer ?
#
loop_
_entity_poly.entity_id
_entity_poly.type
_entity_poly.pdbx_seq_one_letter_code
_entity_poly.pdbx_strand_id
1 'polypeptide(L)'
;MIDRWRETFDDAFGRNDKHKARNFASMALEARNAISHLAIGLQDDEALRYIDAMHQLLKLVKAPAAEVAELKKLYDAQRQSGLARAPVPDPAVAPSAASKPAQAILTLPQATPPEERSGKALKPWIEVALPHPDVIANRFKEAEFAADLFAVDTGHASDAYATPTNFFGITFLTEGLRRVLTSAVQRLGDTGGDPVIGLQTSFGGGKTHTMLAIYHLARHLSEGGDANGLPGVAEIVEKTGVRKLPKPKIAVFVGSADGPDVSLKIDKGPKVHTVWGYIAWRLAGEKGLALVAEAEAARTSPGSRVMVEVFKLAGPSVILLDELTMFARQLDDDRFEAFLSFVQSLTEASKMVPGILIIGSLPESDAEAGGERGKAALRRLEKVFGRVQSPWLPASGDETYEIIRRRLFQALDSDGEKAREETVKAFHDLYKKNAVEFPPEAKEQRYLELLRLSYPIHPELFDRLSKDWASLEKFQRTRGVLRFMANVVGVLWHSQTHDPLITPARVPVAHERVRASVLYPLDPQFGSVVDKEVDGEGSLPSRMEANPSRRISQLRAATRSARAVFLCSAPLVGQPNAGLTGQGLRLACAEPGDQLAIFGEALRELTERATYLYEEAGRYWFSTQPTLNRLADDRAKALADHDVDDAIADILRKDAAIKGGFDRVYAAPDDPVTIDEAQALSLVILGPATPHVSKGIVKSAATDAASDALMRCRATQRRFRNTLVFVAADEAGLGTARDVMRKAMAWKQIVDDKRLHDAMTTAQIADAEDKARTNRDSAQKAVRSAWSHILYGVKSDTAGKPFELEHSLISSRDRPAIPSVVYEKARADGIALEKLGTERLWHALKPIWPEDRDHLPISELTDWFSAYVYLPKLRDRVVLETSIRDAVAKLDPQFGYADSYEETTGKYRGLIWAKDPPQPFPTKAVLVSDAAAKRQLAETATAGPAAPAGSPVVPGASPSPTDDKPAPAQPRKARRFYGSVDLDMVRPVKAFDAILNAVVMELQRTQGAKVRLTLEIEAVADEGFADNDVSVVRDNARQLKFKPESTGFED
;
A
#
# COMPACT_ATOMS: atom_id res chain seq x y z
N MET A 1 -0.78 57.38 1.23
CA MET A 1 -1.75 58.42 1.71
C MET A 1 -2.86 57.81 2.56
N ILE A 2 -3.45 56.66 2.18
CA ILE A 2 -4.52 56.03 2.98
C ILE A 2 -4.02 55.45 4.33
N ASP A 3 -2.74 55.09 4.43
CA ASP A 3 -2.15 54.57 5.67
C ASP A 3 -2.05 55.61 6.80
N ARG A 4 -2.14 56.91 6.45
CA ARG A 4 -2.21 58.04 7.40
C ARG A 4 -3.59 58.69 7.38
N TRP A 5 -4.66 57.89 7.20
CA TRP A 5 -6.04 58.37 7.07
C TRP A 5 -6.43 59.39 8.13
N ARG A 6 -6.14 59.08 9.40
CA ARG A 6 -6.51 59.93 10.54
C ARG A 6 -5.84 61.31 10.50
N GLU A 7 -4.57 61.37 10.11
CA GLU A 7 -3.81 62.62 10.09
C GLU A 7 -4.18 63.50 8.89
N THR A 8 -4.74 62.92 7.82
CA THR A 8 -4.90 63.61 6.53
C THR A 8 -6.35 63.91 6.17
N PHE A 9 -7.30 63.08 6.60
CA PHE A 9 -8.70 63.13 6.14
C PHE A 9 -9.73 63.19 7.28
N ASP A 10 -9.35 63.02 8.55
CA ASP A 10 -10.33 63.03 9.65
C ASP A 10 -11.03 64.40 9.79
N ASP A 11 -10.39 65.50 9.44
CA ASP A 11 -10.99 66.84 9.51
C ASP A 11 -11.92 67.14 8.33
N ALA A 12 -11.84 66.35 7.25
CA ALA A 12 -12.64 66.54 6.04
C ALA A 12 -14.04 65.89 6.10
N PHE A 13 -14.28 64.97 7.06
CA PHE A 13 -15.55 64.24 7.18
C PHE A 13 -16.18 64.39 8.58
N GLY A 14 -17.50 64.52 8.64
CA GLY A 14 -18.24 64.58 9.90
C GLY A 14 -18.07 63.30 10.73
N ARG A 15 -18.12 63.41 12.07
CA ARG A 15 -17.83 62.32 13.03
C ARG A 15 -18.58 61.00 12.74
N ASN A 16 -19.80 61.08 12.20
CA ASN A 16 -20.63 59.91 11.88
C ASN A 16 -20.30 59.26 10.53
N ASP A 17 -19.58 59.96 9.65
CA ASP A 17 -19.27 59.52 8.29
C ASP A 17 -17.79 59.12 8.11
N LYS A 18 -16.91 59.43 9.09
CA LYS A 18 -15.47 59.08 9.04
C LYS A 18 -15.22 57.60 8.74
N HIS A 19 -15.93 56.71 9.45
CA HIS A 19 -15.77 55.26 9.26
C HIS A 19 -16.33 54.80 7.91
N LYS A 20 -17.44 55.39 7.44
CA LYS A 20 -18.05 55.07 6.16
C LYS A 20 -17.16 55.51 4.99
N ALA A 21 -16.64 56.74 5.04
CA ALA A 21 -15.74 57.28 4.04
C ALA A 21 -14.46 56.45 3.90
N ARG A 22 -13.87 56.00 5.03
CA ARG A 22 -12.69 55.13 5.03
C ARG A 22 -12.97 53.77 4.39
N ASN A 23 -14.10 53.15 4.72
CA ASN A 23 -14.49 51.86 4.16
C ASN A 23 -14.67 51.96 2.64
N PHE A 24 -15.43 52.94 2.15
CA PHE A 24 -15.67 53.10 0.71
C PHE A 24 -14.41 53.51 -0.06
N ALA A 25 -13.54 54.34 0.51
CA ALA A 25 -12.25 54.67 -0.09
C ALA A 25 -11.31 53.46 -0.20
N SER A 26 -11.31 52.59 0.82
CA SER A 26 -10.51 51.36 0.80
C SER A 26 -11.00 50.40 -0.29
N MET A 27 -12.32 50.20 -0.40
CA MET A 27 -12.92 49.38 -1.46
C MET A 27 -12.71 49.94 -2.87
N ALA A 28 -12.76 51.27 -3.04
CA ALA A 28 -12.48 51.90 -4.33
C ALA A 28 -11.01 51.73 -4.76
N LEU A 29 -10.06 51.74 -3.82
CA LEU A 29 -8.65 51.42 -4.09
C LEU A 29 -8.44 49.94 -4.42
N GLU A 30 -9.13 49.05 -3.72
CA GLU A 30 -9.11 47.62 -4.01
C GLU A 30 -9.61 47.34 -5.44
N ALA A 31 -10.71 47.99 -5.84
CA ALA A 31 -11.21 47.94 -7.21
C ALA A 31 -10.18 48.44 -8.24
N ARG A 32 -9.49 49.55 -7.94
CA ARG A 32 -8.41 50.07 -8.80
C ARG A 32 -7.27 49.06 -8.94
N ASN A 33 -6.85 48.44 -7.83
CA ASN A 33 -5.76 47.47 -7.80
C ASN A 33 -6.15 46.18 -8.52
N ALA A 34 -7.39 45.70 -8.33
CA ALA A 34 -7.95 44.58 -9.07
C ALA A 34 -7.87 44.87 -10.57
N ILE A 35 -8.44 45.99 -11.04
CA ILE A 35 -8.41 46.36 -12.46
C ILE A 35 -6.98 46.54 -13.01
N SER A 36 -6.05 47.09 -12.22
CA SER A 36 -4.68 47.39 -12.67
C SER A 36 -3.76 46.15 -12.76
N HIS A 37 -4.12 45.04 -12.11
CA HIS A 37 -3.26 43.85 -12.00
C HIS A 37 -3.87 42.56 -12.60
N LEU A 38 -4.98 42.64 -13.34
CA LEU A 38 -5.70 41.43 -13.76
C LEU A 38 -5.10 40.72 -14.99
N ALA A 39 -4.80 39.44 -14.78
CA ALA A 39 -4.66 38.39 -15.79
C ALA A 39 -5.92 37.46 -15.87
N ILE A 40 -6.99 37.75 -15.13
CA ILE A 40 -8.29 37.01 -15.09
C ILE A 40 -9.45 38.05 -15.06
N GLY A 41 -10.67 37.73 -15.48
CA GLY A 41 -11.80 38.68 -15.51
C GLY A 41 -12.47 38.92 -14.14
N LEU A 42 -13.01 40.12 -13.91
CA LEU A 42 -13.79 40.50 -12.72
C LEU A 42 -15.17 39.82 -12.71
N GLN A 43 -15.64 39.32 -11.57
CA GLN A 43 -17.00 38.74 -11.44
C GLN A 43 -18.07 39.83 -11.27
N ASP A 44 -19.31 39.57 -11.70
CA ASP A 44 -20.40 40.56 -11.71
C ASP A 44 -20.76 41.08 -10.31
N ASP A 45 -20.74 40.21 -9.29
CA ASP A 45 -21.03 40.57 -7.90
C ASP A 45 -19.92 41.44 -7.26
N GLU A 46 -18.69 41.30 -7.74
CA GLU A 46 -17.56 42.12 -7.32
C GLU A 46 -17.61 43.49 -8.00
N ALA A 47 -17.93 43.52 -9.30
CA ALA A 47 -18.15 44.75 -10.05
C ALA A 47 -19.24 45.62 -9.40
N LEU A 48 -20.38 45.02 -9.01
CA LEU A 48 -21.47 45.73 -8.32
C LEU A 48 -21.02 46.34 -7.00
N ARG A 49 -20.29 45.59 -6.18
CA ARG A 49 -19.77 46.07 -4.88
C ARG A 49 -18.78 47.22 -5.05
N TYR A 50 -17.90 47.14 -6.04
CA TYR A 50 -16.94 48.21 -6.31
C TYR A 50 -17.60 49.48 -6.85
N ILE A 51 -18.55 49.36 -7.78
CA ILE A 51 -19.26 50.52 -8.34
C ILE A 51 -20.13 51.20 -7.26
N ASP A 52 -20.80 50.44 -6.38
CA ASP A 52 -21.57 51.04 -5.28
C ASP A 52 -20.63 51.77 -4.31
N ALA A 53 -19.52 51.16 -3.90
CA ALA A 53 -18.57 51.81 -3.00
C ALA A 53 -18.04 53.14 -3.57
N MET A 54 -17.69 53.17 -4.87
CA MET A 54 -17.28 54.40 -5.55
C MET A 54 -18.43 55.44 -5.60
N HIS A 55 -19.67 55.01 -5.85
CA HIS A 55 -20.82 55.92 -5.92
C HIS A 55 -21.16 56.52 -4.55
N GLN A 56 -21.08 55.74 -3.48
CA GLN A 56 -21.24 56.23 -2.11
C GLN A 56 -20.11 57.17 -1.71
N LEU A 57 -18.87 56.89 -2.12
CA LEU A 57 -17.73 57.76 -1.86
C LEU A 57 -17.88 59.13 -2.54
N LEU A 58 -18.30 59.18 -3.81
CA LEU A 58 -18.52 60.43 -4.54
C LEU A 58 -19.62 61.29 -3.88
N LYS A 59 -20.68 60.66 -3.35
CA LYS A 59 -21.71 61.35 -2.57
C LYS A 59 -21.18 61.94 -1.27
N LEU A 60 -20.34 61.19 -0.55
CA LEU A 60 -19.74 61.64 0.71
C LEU A 60 -18.78 62.82 0.51
N VAL A 61 -18.06 62.85 -0.61
CA VAL A 61 -17.11 63.93 -0.96
C VAL A 61 -17.79 65.11 -1.66
N LYS A 62 -19.11 65.03 -1.93
CA LYS A 62 -19.88 66.04 -2.68
C LYS A 62 -19.28 66.34 -4.06
N ALA A 63 -18.90 65.30 -4.78
CA ALA A 63 -18.39 65.39 -6.15
C ALA A 63 -19.43 66.01 -7.11
N PRO A 64 -19.02 66.52 -8.30
CA PRO A 64 -19.92 67.10 -9.28
C PRO A 64 -21.08 66.15 -9.63
N ALA A 65 -22.30 66.70 -9.75
CA ALA A 65 -23.51 65.90 -9.95
C ALA A 65 -23.49 65.03 -11.23
N ALA A 66 -22.72 65.44 -12.24
CA ALA A 66 -22.51 64.69 -13.48
C ALA A 66 -21.81 63.34 -13.22
N GLU A 67 -20.73 63.33 -12.43
CA GLU A 67 -19.95 62.12 -12.12
C GLU A 67 -20.74 61.14 -11.25
N VAL A 68 -21.49 61.67 -10.28
CA VAL A 68 -22.38 60.86 -9.41
C VAL A 68 -23.47 60.19 -10.24
N ALA A 69 -24.05 60.91 -11.22
CA ALA A 69 -25.10 60.38 -12.09
C ALA A 69 -24.57 59.33 -13.08
N GLU A 70 -23.37 59.53 -13.61
CA GLU A 70 -22.71 58.57 -14.51
C GLU A 70 -22.40 57.26 -13.80
N LEU A 71 -21.83 57.33 -12.59
CA LEU A 71 -21.51 56.12 -11.83
C LEU A 71 -22.77 55.37 -11.37
N LYS A 72 -23.84 56.10 -11.05
CA LYS A 72 -25.15 55.52 -10.78
C LYS A 72 -25.73 54.80 -12.00
N LYS A 73 -25.58 55.38 -13.20
CA LYS A 73 -25.99 54.74 -14.46
C LYS A 73 -25.23 53.43 -14.69
N LEU A 74 -23.92 53.39 -14.42
CA LEU A 74 -23.12 52.17 -14.51
C LEU A 74 -23.55 51.12 -13.48
N TYR A 75 -23.84 51.54 -12.25
CA TYR A 75 -24.37 50.67 -11.20
C TYR A 75 -25.71 50.04 -11.62
N ASP A 76 -26.64 50.85 -12.11
CA ASP A 76 -27.97 50.40 -12.54
C ASP A 76 -27.88 49.50 -13.78
N ALA A 77 -26.94 49.77 -14.71
CA ALA A 77 -26.68 48.92 -15.87
C ALA A 77 -26.12 47.55 -15.48
N GLN A 78 -25.12 47.51 -14.60
CA GLN A 78 -24.53 46.26 -14.10
C GLN A 78 -25.53 45.46 -13.25
N ARG A 79 -26.45 46.14 -12.57
CA ARG A 79 -27.54 45.48 -11.82
C ARG A 79 -28.57 44.85 -12.75
N GLN A 80 -28.77 45.42 -13.94
CA GLN A 80 -29.72 44.92 -14.94
C GLN A 80 -29.14 43.81 -15.82
N SER A 81 -27.81 43.78 -16.04
CA SER A 81 -27.15 42.72 -16.82
C SER A 81 -27.28 41.34 -16.18
N GLY A 82 -27.33 41.26 -14.84
CA GLY A 82 -27.63 40.02 -14.09
C GLY A 82 -29.09 39.53 -14.16
N LEU A 83 -29.99 40.27 -14.83
CA LEU A 83 -31.44 40.01 -14.93
C LEU A 83 -31.92 39.86 -16.39
N ALA A 84 -31.12 39.24 -17.26
CA ALA A 84 -31.52 38.92 -18.64
C ALA A 84 -32.52 37.74 -18.71
N ARG A 85 -33.80 38.08 -18.47
CA ARG A 85 -35.06 37.59 -19.07
C ARG A 85 -35.05 36.27 -19.88
N ALA A 86 -35.67 35.23 -19.31
CA ALA A 86 -36.41 34.23 -20.10
C ALA A 86 -37.69 34.88 -20.68
N PRO A 87 -38.17 34.52 -21.89
CA PRO A 87 -39.33 35.18 -22.50
C PRO A 87 -40.62 34.72 -21.83
N VAL A 88 -41.43 35.69 -21.38
CA VAL A 88 -42.82 35.47 -20.93
C VAL A 88 -43.74 35.76 -22.13
N PRO A 89 -44.72 34.89 -22.47
CA PRO A 89 -45.69 35.14 -23.53
C PRO A 89 -46.80 36.12 -23.10
N ASP A 90 -47.39 36.79 -24.09
CA ASP A 90 -48.34 37.91 -23.97
C ASP A 90 -49.62 37.63 -23.14
N PRO A 91 -50.28 38.69 -22.62
CA PRO A 91 -51.40 38.58 -21.69
C PRO A 91 -52.76 38.58 -22.40
N ALA A 92 -53.63 37.64 -22.06
CA ALA A 92 -55.06 37.75 -22.38
C ALA A 92 -55.94 37.15 -21.29
N VAL A 93 -56.85 38.01 -20.80
CA VAL A 93 -58.12 37.73 -20.10
C VAL A 93 -58.05 37.34 -18.61
N ALA A 94 -58.40 38.30 -17.75
CA ALA A 94 -58.95 38.05 -16.41
C ALA A 94 -60.45 37.69 -16.53
N PRO A 95 -61.02 36.89 -15.60
CA PRO A 95 -61.81 37.57 -14.56
C PRO A 95 -61.86 36.91 -13.16
N SER A 96 -62.15 37.79 -12.18
CA SER A 96 -63.01 37.63 -10.99
C SER A 96 -62.52 36.96 -9.70
N ALA A 97 -62.25 37.83 -8.73
CA ALA A 97 -62.56 37.81 -7.28
C ALA A 97 -63.07 36.52 -6.59
N ALA A 98 -62.35 36.07 -5.55
CA ALA A 98 -62.81 36.06 -4.14
C ALA A 98 -61.75 35.48 -3.16
N SER A 99 -61.73 36.03 -1.94
CA SER A 99 -61.13 35.55 -0.68
C SER A 99 -59.61 35.68 -0.43
N LYS A 100 -59.26 36.54 0.55
CA LYS A 100 -58.13 36.36 1.51
C LYS A 100 -58.69 35.57 2.72
N PRO A 101 -57.92 34.79 3.51
CA PRO A 101 -56.53 35.08 3.91
C PRO A 101 -55.58 33.86 4.10
N ALA A 102 -54.26 34.13 3.99
CA ALA A 102 -53.19 33.71 4.93
C ALA A 102 -51.84 33.90 4.23
N GLN A 103 -50.97 34.72 4.82
CA GLN A 103 -49.63 34.99 4.31
C GLN A 103 -48.78 33.72 4.39
N ALA A 104 -48.54 33.11 3.24
CA ALA A 104 -47.53 32.08 3.09
C ALA A 104 -46.15 32.68 3.35
N ILE A 105 -45.47 32.12 4.34
CA ILE A 105 -44.04 32.26 4.56
C ILE A 105 -43.35 31.76 3.29
N LEU A 106 -42.53 32.62 2.67
CA LEU A 106 -41.70 32.30 1.52
C LEU A 106 -40.61 31.31 1.95
N THR A 107 -40.85 30.02 1.69
CA THR A 107 -39.82 28.98 1.75
C THR A 107 -39.00 29.02 0.47
N LEU A 108 -37.69 29.30 0.60
CA LEU A 108 -36.71 29.16 -0.48
C LEU A 108 -36.59 27.69 -0.91
N PRO A 109 -36.35 27.39 -2.20
CA PRO A 109 -36.27 26.02 -2.69
C PRO A 109 -34.99 25.35 -2.17
N GLN A 110 -35.16 24.36 -1.28
CA GLN A 110 -34.12 23.40 -0.97
C GLN A 110 -33.86 22.52 -2.20
N ALA A 111 -32.58 22.29 -2.50
CA ALA A 111 -32.15 21.25 -3.42
C ALA A 111 -32.78 19.92 -3.00
N THR A 112 -33.43 19.24 -3.95
CA THR A 112 -34.02 17.92 -3.75
C THR A 112 -32.96 16.93 -3.25
N PRO A 113 -33.17 16.27 -2.09
CA PRO A 113 -32.32 15.15 -1.72
C PRO A 113 -32.60 13.95 -2.66
N PRO A 114 -31.61 13.06 -2.87
CA PRO A 114 -31.87 11.78 -3.52
C PRO A 114 -32.93 11.00 -2.74
N GLU A 115 -33.84 10.37 -3.47
CA GLU A 115 -35.01 9.68 -2.95
C GLU A 115 -34.69 8.67 -1.83
N GLU A 116 -35.57 8.68 -0.83
CA GLU A 116 -35.81 7.67 0.21
C GLU A 116 -34.62 7.26 1.12
N ARG A 117 -34.32 8.11 2.11
CA ARG A 117 -33.74 7.67 3.39
C ARG A 117 -34.84 7.60 4.43
N SER A 118 -35.34 6.41 4.73
CA SER A 118 -36.26 6.17 5.85
C SER A 118 -35.51 6.32 7.20
N GLY A 119 -35.37 7.55 7.67
CA GLY A 119 -34.83 7.90 8.98
C GLY A 119 -34.83 9.40 9.19
N LYS A 120 -35.29 9.87 10.35
CA LYS A 120 -35.24 11.28 10.77
C LYS A 120 -33.79 11.77 10.65
N ALA A 121 -33.53 12.80 9.84
CA ALA A 121 -32.17 13.32 9.64
C ALA A 121 -31.62 13.86 10.98
N LEU A 122 -30.41 13.43 11.34
CA LEU A 122 -29.74 13.87 12.57
C LEU A 122 -29.31 15.34 12.44
N LYS A 123 -29.37 16.08 13.55
CA LYS A 123 -28.94 17.48 13.56
C LYS A 123 -27.40 17.57 13.47
N PRO A 124 -26.86 18.52 12.68
CA PRO A 124 -25.43 18.81 12.67
C PRO A 124 -24.92 19.22 14.05
N TRP A 125 -23.70 18.82 14.41
CA TRP A 125 -23.13 19.20 15.70
C TRP A 125 -22.97 20.73 15.85
N ILE A 126 -22.76 21.45 14.74
CA ILE A 126 -22.64 22.91 14.74
C ILE A 126 -23.92 23.63 15.21
N GLU A 127 -25.07 22.99 15.09
CA GLU A 127 -26.36 23.53 15.58
C GLU A 127 -26.67 23.13 17.02
N VAL A 128 -25.92 22.16 17.56
CA VAL A 128 -26.19 21.51 18.85
C VAL A 128 -25.17 21.92 19.91
N ALA A 129 -23.88 21.83 19.58
CA ALA A 129 -22.76 22.03 20.47
C ALA A 129 -21.94 23.26 20.05
N LEU A 130 -22.26 24.42 20.65
CA LEU A 130 -21.58 25.68 20.36
C LEU A 130 -20.15 25.67 20.94
N PRO A 131 -19.09 25.88 20.13
CA PRO A 131 -17.73 26.02 20.65
C PRO A 131 -17.58 27.27 21.52
N HIS A 132 -16.56 27.30 22.38
CA HIS A 132 -16.25 28.51 23.15
C HIS A 132 -15.77 29.67 22.24
N PRO A 133 -15.98 30.94 22.64
CA PRO A 133 -15.60 32.10 21.81
C PRO A 133 -14.12 32.19 21.44
N ASP A 134 -13.22 31.64 22.25
CA ASP A 134 -11.77 31.56 22.02
C ASP A 134 -11.42 30.57 20.90
N VAL A 135 -12.11 29.43 20.85
CA VAL A 135 -12.04 28.43 19.76
C VAL A 135 -12.60 29.04 18.46
N ILE A 136 -13.75 29.71 18.53
CA ILE A 136 -14.37 30.37 17.37
C ILE A 136 -13.48 31.51 16.86
N ALA A 137 -12.93 32.34 17.74
CA ALA A 137 -12.07 33.44 17.32
C ALA A 137 -10.70 32.99 16.81
N ASN A 138 -10.38 31.69 16.86
CA ASN A 138 -9.06 31.14 16.59
C ASN A 138 -7.95 31.83 17.42
N ARG A 139 -8.28 32.31 18.62
CA ARG A 139 -7.34 32.99 19.54
C ARG A 139 -6.82 32.04 20.62
N PHE A 140 -7.04 30.75 20.46
CA PHE A 140 -6.65 29.69 21.38
C PHE A 140 -5.12 29.69 21.60
N LYS A 141 -4.66 30.29 22.70
CA LYS A 141 -3.23 30.35 23.06
C LYS A 141 -2.90 29.27 24.08
N GLU A 142 -1.82 28.51 23.84
CA GLU A 142 -1.34 27.45 24.76
C GLU A 142 -1.14 27.95 26.20
N ALA A 143 -0.73 29.21 26.36
CA ALA A 143 -0.51 29.85 27.65
C ALA A 143 -1.81 30.07 28.45
N GLU A 144 -2.98 30.22 27.80
CA GLU A 144 -4.26 30.44 28.48
C GLU A 144 -4.82 29.16 29.12
N PHE A 145 -4.27 27.97 28.79
CA PHE A 145 -4.64 26.69 29.37
C PHE A 145 -3.73 26.24 30.51
N ALA A 146 -2.58 26.88 30.68
CA ALA A 146 -1.77 26.65 31.86
C ALA A 146 -2.49 27.27 33.06
N ALA A 147 -3.12 26.41 33.87
CA ALA A 147 -3.55 26.79 35.20
C ALA A 147 -2.33 27.35 35.95
N ASP A 148 -2.39 28.62 36.34
CA ASP A 148 -1.34 29.30 37.08
C ASP A 148 -1.94 29.83 38.39
N LEU A 149 -1.59 29.15 39.48
CA LEU A 149 -2.07 29.50 40.81
C LEU A 149 -1.56 30.87 41.27
N PHE A 150 -0.35 31.29 40.85
CA PHE A 150 0.20 32.60 41.17
C PHE A 150 -0.56 33.71 40.43
N ALA A 151 -0.87 33.50 39.14
CA ALA A 151 -1.67 34.47 38.38
C ALA A 151 -3.08 34.65 38.98
N VAL A 152 -3.71 33.57 39.47
CA VAL A 152 -5.03 33.63 40.11
C VAL A 152 -4.97 34.31 41.49
N ASP A 153 -3.97 33.99 42.33
CA ASP A 153 -3.81 34.62 43.65
C ASP A 153 -3.53 36.12 43.54
N THR A 154 -2.73 36.53 42.55
CA THR A 154 -2.37 37.95 42.33
C THR A 154 -3.41 38.73 41.52
N GLY A 155 -4.47 38.08 41.02
CA GLY A 155 -5.53 38.73 40.25
C GLY A 155 -5.19 39.06 38.79
N HIS A 156 -4.17 38.41 38.22
CA HIS A 156 -3.76 38.55 36.81
C HIS A 156 -4.24 37.42 35.89
N ALA A 157 -5.00 36.46 36.42
CA ALA A 157 -5.51 35.34 35.63
C ALA A 157 -6.57 35.75 34.60
N SER A 158 -6.73 34.95 33.55
CA SER A 158 -7.78 35.14 32.54
C SER A 158 -9.18 34.95 33.15
N ASP A 159 -10.19 35.57 32.54
CA ASP A 159 -11.59 35.55 33.00
C ASP A 159 -12.14 34.13 33.25
N ALA A 160 -11.62 33.14 32.53
CA ALA A 160 -11.98 31.72 32.68
C ALA A 160 -11.53 31.11 34.03
N TYR A 161 -10.38 31.55 34.56
CA TYR A 161 -9.81 31.06 35.83
C TYR A 161 -9.91 32.09 36.97
N ALA A 162 -10.30 33.34 36.71
CA ALA A 162 -10.32 34.38 37.73
C ALA A 162 -11.43 34.21 38.77
N THR A 163 -12.62 33.73 38.35
CA THR A 163 -13.80 33.64 39.23
C THR A 163 -14.16 32.19 39.57
N PRO A 164 -14.65 31.92 40.80
CA PRO A 164 -15.08 30.58 41.20
C PRO A 164 -16.12 29.96 40.26
N THR A 165 -17.15 30.73 39.88
CA THR A 165 -18.24 30.24 39.04
C THR A 165 -17.76 29.84 37.64
N ASN A 166 -16.93 30.66 36.99
CA ASN A 166 -16.38 30.34 35.67
C ASN A 166 -15.47 29.11 35.74
N PHE A 167 -14.59 29.07 36.76
CA PHE A 167 -13.67 27.96 36.97
C PHE A 167 -14.41 26.63 37.12
N PHE A 168 -15.40 26.54 38.03
CA PHE A 168 -16.19 25.32 38.22
C PHE A 168 -17.11 25.00 37.04
N GLY A 169 -17.51 25.99 36.23
CA GLY A 169 -18.29 25.78 35.01
C GLY A 169 -17.51 25.05 33.91
N ILE A 170 -16.23 25.39 33.72
CA ILE A 170 -15.36 24.77 32.70
C ILE A 170 -14.57 23.56 33.23
N THR A 171 -14.63 23.31 34.54
CA THR A 171 -13.91 22.20 35.19
C THR A 171 -14.81 20.99 35.29
N PHE A 172 -14.32 19.83 34.84
CA PHE A 172 -14.96 18.56 35.15
C PHE A 172 -14.47 18.05 36.50
N LEU A 173 -15.39 17.79 37.43
CA LEU A 173 -15.06 17.23 38.74
C LEU A 173 -14.83 15.73 38.61
N THR A 174 -13.58 15.35 38.33
CA THR A 174 -13.11 13.96 38.32
C THR A 174 -13.27 13.31 39.68
N GLU A 175 -13.29 11.99 39.76
CA GLU A 175 -13.39 11.26 41.03
C GLU A 175 -12.25 11.68 41.99
N GLY A 176 -11.03 11.79 41.47
CA GLY A 176 -9.87 12.26 42.23
C GLY A 176 -10.07 13.68 42.80
N LEU A 177 -10.55 14.62 41.97
CA LEU A 177 -10.84 15.98 42.41
C LEU A 177 -12.01 16.03 43.41
N ARG A 178 -13.07 15.24 43.19
CA ARG A 178 -14.20 15.12 44.11
C ARG A 178 -13.75 14.60 45.46
N ARG A 179 -12.85 13.61 45.52
CA ARG A 179 -12.28 13.11 46.79
C ARG A 179 -11.50 14.20 47.53
N VAL A 180 -10.67 14.97 46.83
CA VAL A 180 -9.92 16.10 47.43
C VAL A 180 -10.87 17.17 47.96
N LEU A 181 -11.86 17.57 47.16
CA LEU A 181 -12.89 18.54 47.58
C LEU A 181 -13.71 18.02 48.77
N THR A 182 -14.04 16.72 48.78
CA THR A 182 -14.74 16.06 49.90
C THR A 182 -13.91 16.15 51.18
N SER A 183 -12.63 15.77 51.11
CA SER A 183 -11.69 15.83 52.24
C SER A 183 -11.51 17.27 52.73
N ALA A 184 -11.43 18.23 51.81
CA ALA A 184 -11.34 19.66 52.15
C ALA A 184 -12.61 20.19 52.84
N VAL A 185 -13.80 19.86 52.33
CA VAL A 185 -15.09 20.23 52.93
C VAL A 185 -15.22 19.63 54.33
N GLN A 186 -14.87 18.36 54.50
CA GLN A 186 -14.87 17.70 55.82
C GLN A 186 -13.89 18.34 56.80
N ARG A 187 -12.67 18.64 56.33
CA ARG A 187 -11.61 19.25 57.14
C ARG A 187 -11.99 20.64 57.60
N LEU A 188 -12.47 21.49 56.69
CA LEU A 188 -12.93 22.84 57.00
C LEU A 188 -14.18 22.81 57.88
N GLY A 189 -15.08 21.85 57.67
CA GLY A 189 -16.30 21.68 58.48
C GLY A 189 -16.08 21.03 59.85
N ASP A 190 -14.85 20.68 60.21
CA ASP A 190 -14.49 19.95 61.45
C ASP A 190 -15.27 18.63 61.64
N THR A 191 -15.52 17.93 60.54
CA THR A 191 -16.25 16.64 60.51
C THR A 191 -15.37 15.45 60.11
N GLY A 192 -14.06 15.69 59.95
CA GLY A 192 -13.09 14.70 59.49
C GLY A 192 -12.12 15.29 58.47
N GLY A 193 -11.69 14.49 57.49
CA GLY A 193 -10.83 14.93 56.40
C GLY A 193 -9.33 14.98 56.75
N ASP A 194 -8.51 14.83 55.72
CA ASP A 194 -7.06 14.75 55.85
C ASP A 194 -6.46 16.16 56.07
N PRO A 195 -5.53 16.33 57.04
CA PRO A 195 -4.91 17.63 57.30
C PRO A 195 -3.87 18.03 56.24
N VAL A 196 -3.33 17.05 55.50
CA VAL A 196 -2.29 17.26 54.49
C VAL A 196 -2.57 16.37 53.28
N ILE A 197 -2.58 16.97 52.09
CA ILE A 197 -2.78 16.29 50.82
C ILE A 197 -1.56 16.59 49.92
N GLY A 198 -0.81 15.53 49.58
CA GLY A 198 0.23 15.60 48.56
C GLY A 198 -0.36 15.33 47.17
N LEU A 199 -0.15 16.23 46.22
CA LEU A 199 -0.55 16.05 44.83
C LEU A 199 0.66 15.56 44.02
N GLN A 200 0.63 14.28 43.66
CA GLN A 200 1.51 13.64 42.69
C GLN A 200 0.62 13.16 41.54
N THR A 201 0.84 13.66 40.32
CA THR A 201 -0.07 13.40 39.21
C THR A 201 0.65 12.74 38.06
N SER A 202 0.07 11.68 37.49
CA SER A 202 0.53 11.01 36.25
C SER A 202 0.14 11.74 34.96
N PHE A 203 -0.71 12.77 35.09
CA PHE A 203 -1.26 13.55 33.99
C PHE A 203 -0.84 15.01 34.16
N GLY A 204 0.04 15.49 33.26
CA GLY A 204 0.45 16.89 33.19
C GLY A 204 -0.78 17.81 33.09
N GLY A 205 -1.06 18.53 34.17
CA GLY A 205 -2.17 19.49 34.27
C GLY A 205 -3.08 19.34 35.50
N GLY A 206 -3.00 18.24 36.27
CA GLY A 206 -3.91 17.98 37.40
C GLY A 206 -3.60 18.72 38.71
N LYS A 207 -2.31 18.98 39.02
CA LYS A 207 -1.84 19.52 40.32
C LYS A 207 -2.38 20.92 40.56
N THR A 208 -1.93 21.86 39.74
CA THR A 208 -2.31 23.27 39.85
C THR A 208 -3.81 23.46 39.66
N HIS A 209 -4.46 22.66 38.81
CA HIS A 209 -5.91 22.71 38.62
C HIS A 209 -6.69 22.26 39.88
N THR A 210 -6.23 21.19 40.56
CA THR A 210 -6.80 20.76 41.85
C THR A 210 -6.59 21.82 42.93
N MET A 211 -5.41 22.44 42.98
CA MET A 211 -5.12 23.53 43.90
C MET A 211 -6.02 24.75 43.62
N LEU A 212 -6.27 25.08 42.35
CA LEU A 212 -7.20 26.15 41.97
C LEU A 212 -8.64 25.85 42.40
N ALA A 213 -9.11 24.60 42.26
CA ALA A 213 -10.45 24.23 42.73
C ALA A 213 -10.61 24.49 44.24
N ILE A 214 -9.58 24.13 45.02
CA ILE A 214 -9.57 24.36 46.46
C ILE A 214 -9.41 25.84 46.79
N TYR A 215 -8.56 26.57 46.05
CA TYR A 215 -8.41 28.02 46.17
C TYR A 215 -9.75 28.73 45.95
N HIS A 216 -10.47 28.41 44.86
CA HIS A 216 -11.75 29.03 44.54
C HIS A 216 -12.83 28.67 45.56
N LEU A 217 -12.88 27.43 46.04
CA LEU A 217 -13.77 27.03 47.12
C LEU A 217 -13.49 27.85 48.39
N ALA A 218 -12.23 27.91 48.83
CA ALA A 218 -11.85 28.63 50.03
C ALA A 218 -12.09 30.14 49.90
N ARG A 219 -11.81 30.72 48.72
CA ARG A 219 -12.00 32.14 48.43
C ARG A 219 -13.48 32.50 48.45
N HIS A 220 -14.32 31.72 47.77
CA HIS A 220 -15.76 31.89 47.75
C HIS A 220 -16.35 31.85 49.17
N LEU A 221 -15.92 30.90 50.00
CA LEU A 221 -16.32 30.81 51.41
C LEU A 221 -15.83 32.01 52.23
N SER A 222 -14.57 32.43 52.05
CA SER A 222 -13.99 33.59 52.75
C SER A 222 -14.74 34.89 52.44
N GLU A 223 -15.13 35.08 51.18
CA GLU A 223 -15.93 36.23 50.71
C GLU A 223 -17.41 36.15 51.18
N GLY A 224 -17.82 35.03 51.77
CA GLY A 224 -19.15 34.81 52.33
C GLY A 224 -20.16 34.18 51.36
N GLY A 225 -19.69 33.66 50.24
CA GLY A 225 -20.50 32.88 49.30
C GLY A 225 -20.87 31.49 49.83
N ASP A 226 -21.99 30.95 49.33
CA ASP A 226 -22.43 29.59 49.64
C ASP A 226 -21.76 28.57 48.70
N ALA A 227 -21.15 27.53 49.27
CA ALA A 227 -20.55 26.43 48.51
C ALA A 227 -21.56 25.71 47.60
N ASN A 228 -22.85 25.70 47.96
CA ASN A 228 -23.90 25.10 47.12
C ASN A 228 -24.13 25.88 45.80
N GLY A 229 -23.71 27.14 45.73
CA GLY A 229 -23.78 27.94 44.51
C GLY A 229 -22.70 27.60 43.47
N LEU A 230 -21.72 26.77 43.82
CA LEU A 230 -20.66 26.36 42.91
C LEU A 230 -21.06 25.08 42.15
N PRO A 231 -20.98 25.07 40.81
CA PRO A 231 -21.33 23.90 40.00
C PRO A 231 -20.62 22.61 40.47
N GLY A 232 -21.40 21.56 40.75
CA GLY A 232 -20.93 20.24 41.17
C GLY A 232 -20.44 20.12 42.61
N VAL A 233 -20.24 21.23 43.33
CA VAL A 233 -19.81 21.23 44.74
C VAL A 233 -20.98 20.95 45.69
N ALA A 234 -22.21 21.35 45.33
CA ALA A 234 -23.42 21.10 46.12
C ALA A 234 -23.59 19.61 46.47
N GLU A 235 -23.41 18.71 45.50
CA GLU A 235 -23.46 17.25 45.70
C GLU A 235 -22.43 16.76 46.73
N ILE A 236 -21.27 17.41 46.78
CA ILE A 236 -20.19 17.05 47.71
C ILE A 236 -20.57 17.48 49.13
N VAL A 237 -21.04 18.73 49.28
CA VAL A 237 -21.48 19.27 50.58
C VAL A 237 -22.63 18.43 51.14
N GLU A 238 -23.62 18.09 50.31
CA GLU A 238 -24.75 17.24 50.70
C GLU A 238 -24.30 15.85 51.19
N LYS A 239 -23.42 15.18 50.42
CA LYS A 239 -22.88 13.85 50.78
C LYS A 239 -22.07 13.86 52.07
N THR A 240 -21.36 14.94 52.37
CA THR A 240 -20.57 15.07 53.60
C THR A 240 -21.42 15.38 54.83
N GLY A 241 -22.65 15.85 54.67
CA GLY A 241 -23.53 16.23 55.78
C GLY A 241 -23.09 17.50 56.54
N VAL A 242 -22.12 18.26 56.01
CA VAL A 242 -21.61 19.48 56.63
C VAL A 242 -22.63 20.61 56.45
N ARG A 243 -23.26 21.04 57.56
CA ARG A 243 -24.36 22.03 57.53
C ARG A 243 -23.89 23.47 57.32
N LYS A 244 -22.67 23.81 57.75
CA LYS A 244 -22.13 25.16 57.61
C LYS A 244 -20.60 25.11 57.57
N LEU A 245 -20.04 25.63 56.47
CA LEU A 245 -18.60 25.79 56.32
C LEU A 245 -18.14 27.12 56.93
N PRO A 246 -16.98 27.15 57.62
CA PRO A 246 -16.43 28.41 58.14
C PRO A 246 -15.88 29.28 57.01
N LYS A 247 -15.44 30.50 57.34
CA LYS A 247 -14.72 31.40 56.43
C LYS A 247 -13.21 31.16 56.56
N PRO A 248 -12.58 30.35 55.69
CA PRO A 248 -11.17 30.01 55.86
C PRO A 248 -10.24 31.16 55.46
N LYS A 249 -9.06 31.21 56.08
CA LYS A 249 -7.92 32.00 55.57
C LYS A 249 -7.16 31.23 54.51
N ILE A 250 -6.48 31.95 53.60
CA ILE A 250 -5.80 31.34 52.45
C ILE A 250 -4.37 31.85 52.37
N ALA A 251 -3.42 30.92 52.36
CA ALA A 251 -2.02 31.19 52.07
C ALA A 251 -1.59 30.40 50.83
N VAL A 252 -1.06 31.09 49.83
CA VAL A 252 -0.59 30.50 48.57
C VAL A 252 0.89 30.79 48.44
N PHE A 253 1.72 29.76 48.36
CA PHE A 253 3.14 29.88 48.08
C PHE A 253 3.47 29.10 46.81
N VAL A 254 4.09 29.76 45.83
CA VAL A 254 4.49 29.16 44.55
C VAL A 254 6.01 29.27 44.43
N GLY A 255 6.70 28.14 44.44
CA GLY A 255 8.16 28.07 44.53
C GLY A 255 8.92 28.62 43.32
N SER A 256 8.22 28.91 42.22
CA SER A 256 8.77 29.54 41.01
C SER A 256 8.54 31.06 40.94
N ALA A 257 7.78 31.65 41.86
CA ALA A 257 7.34 33.05 41.75
C ALA A 257 8.41 34.07 42.15
N ASP A 258 9.09 33.84 43.28
CA ASP A 258 10.16 34.70 43.80
C ASP A 258 11.41 33.85 44.08
N GLY A 259 12.60 34.43 43.92
CA GLY A 259 13.87 33.76 44.22
C GLY A 259 14.15 33.66 45.73
N PRO A 260 14.94 32.67 46.19
CA PRO A 260 15.19 32.43 47.61
C PRO A 260 16.05 33.49 48.31
N ASP A 261 16.77 34.31 47.54
CA ASP A 261 17.69 35.34 48.06
C ASP A 261 17.10 36.76 48.04
N VAL A 262 15.85 36.89 47.60
CA VAL A 262 15.11 38.17 47.59
C VAL A 262 13.98 38.14 48.61
N SER A 263 13.45 39.31 48.99
CA SER A 263 12.24 39.35 49.79
C SER A 263 11.05 38.84 48.97
N LEU A 264 10.30 37.89 49.53
CA LEU A 264 9.03 37.41 48.98
C LEU A 264 8.06 38.58 48.89
N LYS A 265 7.48 38.78 47.71
CA LYS A 265 6.64 39.96 47.46
C LYS A 265 5.27 39.77 48.09
N ILE A 266 4.85 40.79 48.84
CA ILE A 266 3.55 40.84 49.50
C ILE A 266 2.92 42.20 49.18
N ASP A 267 1.74 42.21 48.55
CA ASP A 267 1.05 43.47 48.26
C ASP A 267 0.67 44.19 49.56
N LYS A 268 1.17 45.42 49.71
CA LYS A 268 1.04 46.25 50.92
C LYS A 268 1.49 45.57 52.23
N GLY A 269 2.43 44.62 52.16
CA GLY A 269 2.94 43.86 53.31
C GLY A 269 4.40 44.18 53.71
N PRO A 270 4.86 43.62 54.84
CA PRO A 270 6.24 43.73 55.30
C PRO A 270 7.20 42.96 54.39
N LYS A 271 8.49 43.30 54.44
CA LYS A 271 9.54 42.51 53.76
C LYS A 271 9.76 41.22 54.54
N VAL A 272 9.49 40.10 53.89
CA VAL A 272 9.67 38.76 54.43
C VAL A 272 10.59 37.98 53.49
N HIS A 273 11.47 37.17 54.06
CA HIS A 273 12.49 36.41 53.34
C HIS A 273 12.28 34.89 53.43
N THR A 274 11.47 34.41 54.37
CA THR A 274 11.25 32.97 54.56
C THR A 274 9.82 32.55 54.25
N VAL A 275 9.64 31.27 53.90
CA VAL A 275 8.33 30.68 53.60
C VAL A 275 7.42 30.67 54.83
N TRP A 276 7.97 30.46 56.04
CA TRP A 276 7.18 30.46 57.27
C TRP A 276 6.73 31.86 57.68
N GLY A 277 7.59 32.88 57.54
CA GLY A 277 7.20 34.28 57.72
C GLY A 277 6.09 34.66 56.75
N TYR A 278 6.19 34.22 55.50
CA TYR A 278 5.23 34.53 54.44
C TYR A 278 3.86 33.90 54.75
N ILE A 279 3.84 32.62 55.10
CA ILE A 279 2.61 31.91 55.48
C ILE A 279 1.99 32.52 56.74
N ALA A 280 2.80 32.81 57.78
CA ALA A 280 2.30 33.39 59.02
C ALA A 280 1.64 34.76 58.80
N TRP A 281 2.24 35.59 57.94
CA TRP A 281 1.64 36.88 57.55
C TRP A 281 0.35 36.70 56.75
N ARG A 282 0.31 35.80 55.75
CA ARG A 282 -0.88 35.56 54.93
C ARG A 282 -2.07 35.05 55.76
N LEU A 283 -1.83 34.26 56.81
CA LEU A 283 -2.88 33.69 57.64
C LEU A 283 -3.34 34.62 58.77
N ALA A 284 -2.40 35.24 59.50
CA ALA A 284 -2.69 35.97 60.74
C ALA A 284 -2.10 37.40 60.79
N GLY A 285 -1.61 37.92 59.67
CA GLY A 285 -1.09 39.28 59.53
C GLY A 285 0.12 39.55 60.43
N GLU A 286 0.20 40.77 60.96
CA GLU A 286 1.30 41.23 61.81
C GLU A 286 1.46 40.37 63.09
N LYS A 287 0.35 39.95 63.70
CA LYS A 287 0.38 39.08 64.88
C LYS A 287 0.96 37.70 64.59
N GLY A 288 0.68 37.15 63.40
CA GLY A 288 1.29 35.91 62.94
C GLY A 288 2.79 36.05 62.72
N LEU A 289 3.20 37.14 62.05
CA LEU A 289 4.61 37.42 61.79
C LEU A 289 5.39 37.61 63.10
N ALA A 290 4.81 38.27 64.10
CA ALA A 290 5.44 38.45 65.41
C ALA A 290 5.76 37.11 66.11
N LEU A 291 4.91 36.08 65.95
CA LEU A 291 5.15 34.75 66.52
C LEU A 291 6.35 34.04 65.90
N VAL A 292 6.66 34.33 64.63
CA VAL A 292 7.77 33.70 63.89
C VAL A 292 8.96 34.64 63.68
N ALA A 293 8.96 35.83 64.29
CA ALA A 293 9.94 36.88 64.03
C ALA A 293 11.39 36.47 64.34
N GLU A 294 11.59 35.71 65.42
CA GLU A 294 12.92 35.17 65.78
C GLU A 294 13.42 34.18 64.73
N ALA A 295 12.55 33.26 64.30
CA ALA A 295 12.85 32.26 63.27
C ALA A 295 13.07 32.89 61.89
N GLU A 296 12.31 33.94 61.54
CA GLU A 296 12.48 34.76 60.34
C GLU A 296 13.87 35.42 60.31
N ALA A 297 14.26 36.09 61.41
CA ALA A 297 15.55 36.76 61.53
C ALA A 297 16.72 35.77 61.48
N ALA A 298 16.58 34.61 62.15
CA ALA A 298 17.58 33.55 62.18
C ALA A 298 17.59 32.67 60.92
N ARG A 299 16.62 32.83 60.01
CA ARG A 299 16.42 31.98 58.80
C ARG A 299 16.42 30.47 59.11
N THR A 300 15.80 30.09 60.23
CA THR A 300 15.67 28.70 60.67
C THR A 300 14.21 28.32 60.95
N SER A 301 13.89 27.02 61.02
CA SER A 301 12.52 26.54 61.23
C SER A 301 11.94 27.01 62.57
N PRO A 302 10.72 27.57 62.62
CA PRO A 302 10.06 27.99 63.85
C PRO A 302 9.58 26.82 64.74
N GLY A 303 9.56 25.59 64.22
CA GLY A 303 9.07 24.40 64.90
C GLY A 303 7.54 24.31 64.98
N SER A 304 7.03 23.12 65.28
CA SER A 304 5.59 22.81 65.24
C SER A 304 4.79 23.57 66.30
N ARG A 305 5.34 23.78 67.50
CA ARG A 305 4.67 24.52 68.60
C ARG A 305 4.30 25.95 68.19
N VAL A 306 5.21 26.66 67.54
CA VAL A 306 4.96 28.04 67.09
C VAL A 306 3.90 28.06 65.99
N MET A 307 3.97 27.11 65.04
CA MET A 307 2.99 27.01 63.96
C MET A 307 1.57 26.67 64.48
N VAL A 308 1.45 25.87 65.55
CA VAL A 308 0.15 25.62 66.21
C VAL A 308 -0.46 26.91 66.73
N GLU A 309 0.32 27.80 67.34
CA GLU A 309 -0.18 29.10 67.83
C GLU A 309 -0.58 30.03 66.67
N VAL A 310 0.19 30.03 65.57
CA VAL A 310 -0.20 30.74 64.33
C VAL A 310 -1.53 30.22 63.79
N PHE A 311 -1.75 28.90 63.75
CA PHE A 311 -2.99 28.30 63.26
C PHE A 311 -4.19 28.59 64.17
N LYS A 312 -4.03 28.50 65.50
CA LYS A 312 -5.09 28.88 66.45
C LYS A 312 -5.49 30.34 66.30
N LEU A 313 -4.52 31.22 66.04
CA LEU A 313 -4.77 32.64 65.84
C LEU A 313 -5.49 32.93 64.51
N ALA A 314 -5.16 32.19 63.45
CA ALA A 314 -5.77 32.35 62.13
C ALA A 314 -7.20 31.78 62.06
N GLY A 315 -7.45 30.66 62.75
CA GLY A 315 -8.67 29.85 62.58
C GLY A 315 -8.59 28.93 61.36
N PRO A 316 -9.72 28.39 60.87
CA PRO A 316 -9.76 27.51 59.70
C PRO A 316 -9.00 28.10 58.53
N SER A 317 -8.10 27.32 57.92
CA SER A 317 -7.15 27.84 56.93
C SER A 317 -6.81 26.81 55.87
N VAL A 318 -6.61 27.28 54.63
CA VAL A 318 -6.12 26.50 53.50
C VAL A 318 -4.75 27.04 53.10
N ILE A 319 -3.76 26.15 53.05
CA ILE A 319 -2.38 26.46 52.68
C ILE A 319 -2.05 25.69 51.42
N LEU A 320 -1.79 26.41 50.33
CA LEU A 320 -1.46 25.86 49.02
C LEU A 320 0.02 26.09 48.74
N LEU A 321 0.78 25.01 48.58
CA LEU A 321 2.22 25.00 48.39
C LEU A 321 2.55 24.40 47.01
N ASP A 322 2.68 25.24 46.00
CA ASP A 322 2.97 24.82 44.62
C ASP A 322 4.48 24.89 44.34
N GLU A 323 5.00 23.96 43.54
CA GLU A 323 6.39 23.94 43.07
C GLU A 323 7.45 23.99 44.20
N LEU A 324 7.19 23.33 45.34
CA LEU A 324 8.11 23.33 46.49
C LEU A 324 9.51 22.81 46.15
N THR A 325 9.60 21.80 45.27
CA THR A 325 10.88 21.22 44.84
C THR A 325 11.71 22.22 44.05
N MET A 326 11.05 23.08 43.24
CA MET A 326 11.71 24.15 42.50
C MET A 326 12.28 25.24 43.41
N PHE A 327 11.61 25.55 44.52
CA PHE A 327 12.16 26.46 45.52
C PHE A 327 13.33 25.81 46.28
N ALA A 328 13.11 24.58 46.78
CA ALA A 328 14.05 23.87 47.63
C ALA A 328 15.41 23.63 46.94
N ARG A 329 15.42 23.31 45.63
CA ARG A 329 16.67 23.07 44.90
C ARG A 329 17.57 24.30 44.74
N GLN A 330 17.03 25.50 44.98
CA GLN A 330 17.77 26.76 44.89
C GLN A 330 18.39 27.18 46.24
N LEU A 331 18.03 26.52 47.34
CA LEU A 331 18.57 26.82 48.68
C LEU A 331 19.99 26.24 48.86
N ASP A 332 20.79 26.90 49.70
CA ASP A 332 22.04 26.31 50.22
C ASP A 332 21.74 25.24 51.28
N ASP A 333 22.75 24.46 51.67
CA ASP A 333 22.54 23.23 52.45
C ASP A 333 21.90 23.52 53.83
N ASP A 334 22.33 24.57 54.54
CA ASP A 334 21.77 24.95 55.85
C ASP A 334 20.31 25.41 55.72
N ARG A 335 19.99 26.29 54.76
CA ARG A 335 18.60 26.75 54.55
C ARG A 335 17.72 25.65 53.99
N PHE A 336 18.28 24.73 53.22
CA PHE A 336 17.58 23.57 52.70
C PHE A 336 17.14 22.63 53.82
N GLU A 337 18.02 22.31 54.77
CA GLU A 337 17.67 21.50 55.95
C GLU A 337 16.64 22.22 56.84
N ALA A 338 16.80 23.54 57.03
CA ALA A 338 15.83 24.36 57.76
C ALA A 338 14.45 24.38 57.08
N PHE A 339 14.41 24.51 55.75
CA PHE A 339 13.18 24.49 54.96
C PHE A 339 12.46 23.14 55.07
N LEU A 340 13.18 22.02 54.93
CA LEU A 340 12.60 20.69 55.11
C LEU A 340 12.06 20.47 56.54
N SER A 341 12.82 20.92 57.54
CA SER A 341 12.41 20.90 58.95
C SER A 341 11.15 21.75 59.19
N PHE A 342 11.02 22.88 58.49
CA PHE A 342 9.82 23.70 58.50
C PHE A 342 8.63 22.97 57.87
N VAL A 343 8.77 22.39 56.68
CA VAL A 343 7.67 21.64 56.04
C VAL A 343 7.19 20.51 56.94
N GLN A 344 8.11 19.77 57.58
CA GLN A 344 7.75 18.76 58.58
C GLN A 344 6.98 19.39 59.75
N SER A 345 7.51 20.45 60.36
CA SER A 345 6.87 21.15 61.48
C SER A 345 5.48 21.68 61.14
N LEU A 346 5.30 22.18 59.91
CA LEU A 346 4.04 22.70 59.37
C LEU A 346 3.00 21.58 59.24
N THR A 347 3.39 20.44 58.67
CA THR A 347 2.50 19.26 58.53
C THR A 347 2.15 18.60 59.86
N GLU A 348 3.02 18.66 60.87
CA GLU A 348 2.73 18.18 62.23
C GLU A 348 1.77 19.13 62.95
N ALA A 349 1.98 20.44 62.82
CA ALA A 349 1.10 21.46 63.41
C ALA A 349 -0.34 21.39 62.85
N SER A 350 -0.51 21.10 61.55
CA SER A 350 -1.84 21.01 60.93
C SER A 350 -2.66 19.83 61.44
N LYS A 351 -2.02 18.76 61.93
CA LYS A 351 -2.71 17.64 62.61
C LYS A 351 -3.31 18.06 63.95
N MET A 352 -2.59 18.91 64.68
CA MET A 352 -2.97 19.31 66.05
C MET A 352 -4.10 20.35 66.08
N VAL A 353 -4.30 21.11 65.00
CA VAL A 353 -5.33 22.15 64.90
C VAL A 353 -6.40 21.76 63.87
N PRO A 354 -7.66 21.54 64.29
CA PRO A 354 -8.76 21.27 63.35
C PRO A 354 -9.01 22.43 62.40
N GLY A 355 -9.58 22.15 61.22
CA GLY A 355 -9.86 23.19 60.21
C GLY A 355 -8.65 23.68 59.40
N ILE A 356 -7.45 23.14 59.63
CA ILE A 356 -6.25 23.45 58.83
C ILE A 356 -6.07 22.38 57.75
N LEU A 357 -5.97 22.82 56.50
CA LEU A 357 -5.71 21.99 55.33
C LEU A 357 -4.46 22.48 54.60
N ILE A 358 -3.49 21.57 54.39
CA ILE A 358 -2.30 21.83 53.58
C ILE A 358 -2.37 21.00 52.31
N ILE A 359 -2.15 21.64 51.16
CA ILE A 359 -2.02 20.96 49.87
C ILE A 359 -0.68 21.31 49.25
N GLY A 360 0.14 20.31 48.98
CA GLY A 360 1.46 20.48 48.37
C GLY A 360 1.53 19.81 47.00
N SER A 361 2.10 20.47 46.00
CA SER A 361 2.42 19.84 44.71
C SER A 361 3.85 19.32 44.70
N LEU A 362 4.03 18.08 44.23
CA LEU A 362 5.34 17.45 44.07
C LEU A 362 5.53 17.02 42.59
N PRO A 363 6.76 17.12 42.04
CA PRO A 363 7.12 16.53 40.75
C PRO A 363 6.76 15.04 40.68
N GLU A 364 6.43 14.55 39.48
CA GLU A 364 6.10 13.13 39.28
C GLU A 364 7.36 12.26 39.25
N SER A 365 8.45 12.78 38.71
CA SER A 365 9.66 12.01 38.44
C SER A 365 10.94 12.76 38.75
N ASP A 366 12.01 11.99 38.92
CA ASP A 366 13.38 12.48 39.04
C ASP A 366 13.80 13.36 37.84
N ALA A 367 13.16 13.19 36.67
CA ALA A 367 13.41 14.01 35.48
C ALA A 367 12.80 15.42 35.59
N GLU A 368 11.62 15.56 36.19
CA GLU A 368 10.97 16.86 36.43
C GLU A 368 11.60 17.62 37.61
N ALA A 369 12.23 16.92 38.54
CA ALA A 369 12.78 17.52 39.77
C ALA A 369 13.95 18.50 39.51
N GLY A 370 14.67 18.36 38.38
CA GLY A 370 15.72 19.28 37.95
C GLY A 370 17.07 19.09 38.67
N GLY A 371 17.92 18.21 38.13
CA GLY A 371 19.27 17.94 38.63
C GLY A 371 19.32 17.10 39.93
N GLU A 372 20.52 16.75 40.40
CA GLU A 372 20.69 15.86 41.57
C GLU A 372 20.12 16.45 42.87
N ARG A 373 20.26 17.77 43.08
CA ARG A 373 19.65 18.46 44.23
C ARG A 373 18.13 18.44 44.20
N GLY A 374 17.53 18.57 43.01
CA GLY A 374 16.10 18.44 42.82
C GLY A 374 15.58 17.05 43.20
N LYS A 375 16.27 16.00 42.76
CA LYS A 375 15.94 14.60 43.13
C LYS A 375 16.04 14.37 44.65
N ALA A 376 17.09 14.90 45.28
CA ALA A 376 17.25 14.80 46.73
C ALA A 376 16.12 15.54 47.49
N ALA A 377 15.72 16.72 47.01
CA ALA A 377 14.60 17.49 47.56
C ALA A 377 13.28 16.75 47.39
N LEU A 378 12.99 16.21 46.20
CA LEU A 378 11.80 15.43 45.91
C LEU A 378 11.66 14.25 46.89
N ARG A 379 12.68 13.38 46.97
CA ARG A 379 12.64 12.18 47.83
C ARG A 379 12.41 12.52 49.31
N ARG A 380 12.97 13.63 49.78
CA ARG A 380 12.79 14.07 51.17
C ARG A 380 11.39 14.67 51.40
N LEU A 381 10.90 15.50 50.49
CA LEU A 381 9.54 16.04 50.55
C LEU A 381 8.49 14.92 50.46
N GLU A 382 8.68 13.94 49.57
CA GLU A 382 7.84 12.74 49.49
C GLU A 382 7.75 12.00 50.82
N LYS A 383 8.88 11.86 51.53
CA LYS A 383 8.90 11.22 52.85
C LYS A 383 8.14 12.03 53.90
N VAL A 384 8.17 13.36 53.82
CA VAL A 384 7.45 14.25 54.75
C VAL A 384 5.95 14.22 54.48
N PHE A 385 5.52 14.38 53.22
CA PHE A 385 4.12 14.32 52.82
C PHE A 385 3.55 12.89 52.96
N GLY A 386 4.30 11.85 52.58
CA GLY A 386 3.89 10.45 52.61
C GLY A 386 3.65 9.87 54.01
N ARG A 387 4.19 10.47 55.06
CA ARG A 387 3.86 10.12 56.47
C ARG A 387 2.45 10.54 56.89
N VAL A 388 1.80 11.40 56.11
CA VAL A 388 0.55 12.08 56.48
C VAL A 388 -0.53 11.95 55.39
N GLN A 389 -0.16 11.48 54.20
CA GLN A 389 -0.97 11.56 52.99
C GLN A 389 -1.95 10.39 52.83
N SER A 390 -3.14 10.73 52.28
CA SER A 390 -4.02 9.78 51.58
C SER A 390 -3.68 9.79 50.08
N PRO A 391 -3.50 8.63 49.42
CA PRO A 391 -3.11 8.58 48.01
C PRO A 391 -4.18 9.22 47.13
N TRP A 392 -3.80 10.27 46.40
CA TRP A 392 -4.61 10.89 45.37
C TRP A 392 -4.60 10.02 44.10
N LEU A 393 -5.78 9.75 43.53
CA LEU A 393 -5.89 9.04 42.26
C LEU A 393 -5.96 10.03 41.10
N PRO A 394 -5.13 9.85 40.05
CA PRO A 394 -5.27 10.57 38.80
C PRO A 394 -6.65 10.40 38.18
N ALA A 395 -7.05 11.41 37.40
CA ALA A 395 -8.23 11.29 36.55
C ALA A 395 -8.11 10.02 35.68
N SER A 396 -9.17 9.23 35.61
CA SER A 396 -9.18 7.99 34.82
C SER A 396 -9.31 8.32 33.32
N GLY A 397 -8.93 7.38 32.44
CA GLY A 397 -8.93 7.60 30.99
C GLY A 397 -10.26 8.14 30.44
N ASP A 398 -11.38 7.63 30.96
CA ASP A 398 -12.75 7.97 30.55
C ASP A 398 -13.16 9.41 30.98
N GLU A 399 -12.53 9.97 32.01
CA GLU A 399 -12.78 11.35 32.46
C GLU A 399 -12.10 12.39 31.57
N THR A 400 -11.06 11.98 30.84
CA THR A 400 -10.32 12.86 29.93
C THR A 400 -11.21 13.37 28.78
N TYR A 401 -12.15 12.54 28.30
CA TYR A 401 -13.08 12.90 27.23
C TYR A 401 -13.95 14.10 27.63
N GLU A 402 -14.56 14.03 28.80
CA GLU A 402 -15.46 15.08 29.32
C GLU A 402 -14.69 16.36 29.68
N ILE A 403 -13.47 16.24 30.20
CA ILE A 403 -12.57 17.39 30.45
C ILE A 403 -12.32 18.15 29.14
N ILE A 404 -11.91 17.45 28.08
CA ILE A 404 -11.57 18.08 26.81
C ILE A 404 -12.82 18.64 26.13
N ARG A 405 -13.94 17.93 26.19
CA ARG A 405 -15.22 18.41 25.67
C ARG A 405 -15.65 19.74 26.31
N ARG A 406 -15.65 19.86 27.64
CA ARG A 406 -16.03 21.10 28.35
C ARG A 406 -15.11 22.28 28.05
N ARG A 407 -13.86 22.01 27.68
CA ARG A 407 -12.90 23.03 27.27
C ARG A 407 -13.11 23.54 25.85
N LEU A 408 -13.66 22.70 24.97
CA LEU A 408 -13.87 23.06 23.57
C LEU A 408 -15.28 23.61 23.32
N PHE A 409 -16.27 23.14 24.07
CA PHE A 409 -17.69 23.42 23.86
C PHE A 409 -18.36 24.01 25.10
N GLN A 410 -19.37 24.84 24.85
CA GLN A 410 -20.27 25.36 25.87
C GLN A 410 -21.22 24.25 26.38
N ALA A 411 -21.88 24.51 27.52
CA ALA A 411 -22.90 23.62 28.03
C ALA A 411 -24.07 23.52 27.03
N LEU A 412 -24.61 22.31 26.87
CA LEU A 412 -25.77 22.08 26.00
C LEU A 412 -27.04 22.55 26.71
N ASP A 413 -27.96 23.11 25.92
CA ASP A 413 -29.32 23.38 26.38
C ASP A 413 -30.18 22.11 26.35
N SER A 414 -31.44 22.21 26.82
CA SER A 414 -32.32 21.05 26.91
C SER A 414 -32.62 20.38 25.57
N ASP A 415 -32.61 21.14 24.48
CA ASP A 415 -32.85 20.62 23.14
C ASP A 415 -31.59 20.03 22.51
N GLY A 416 -30.42 20.60 22.82
CA GLY A 416 -29.13 20.05 22.46
C GLY A 416 -28.84 18.73 23.18
N GLU A 417 -29.24 18.59 24.44
CA GLU A 417 -29.18 17.32 25.18
C GLU A 417 -30.04 16.22 24.53
N LYS A 418 -31.25 16.56 24.05
CA LYS A 418 -32.07 15.60 23.28
C LYS A 418 -31.42 15.22 21.95
N ALA A 419 -30.87 16.21 21.22
CA ALA A 419 -30.20 15.98 19.94
C ALA A 419 -28.93 15.11 20.10
N ARG A 420 -28.19 15.31 21.19
CA ARG A 420 -27.08 14.43 21.60
C ARG A 420 -27.56 13.00 21.77
N GLU A 421 -28.59 12.76 22.58
CA GLU A 421 -29.11 11.40 22.81
C GLU A 421 -29.62 10.74 21.53
N GLU A 422 -30.32 11.48 20.65
CA GLU A 422 -30.75 10.99 19.34
C GLU A 422 -29.55 10.55 18.48
N THR A 423 -28.50 11.38 18.42
CA THR A 423 -27.29 11.11 17.63
C THR A 423 -26.51 9.92 18.19
N VAL A 424 -26.22 9.93 19.50
CA VAL A 424 -25.46 8.86 20.17
C VAL A 424 -26.17 7.51 20.03
N LYS A 425 -27.50 7.48 20.19
CA LYS A 425 -28.29 6.28 19.97
C LYS A 425 -28.22 5.80 18.52
N ALA A 426 -28.32 6.69 17.53
CA ALA A 426 -28.24 6.33 16.12
C ALA A 426 -26.88 5.70 15.74
N PHE A 427 -25.77 6.24 16.24
CA PHE A 427 -24.43 5.67 16.05
C PHE A 427 -24.26 4.33 16.77
N HIS A 428 -24.73 4.20 18.02
CA HIS A 428 -24.66 2.92 18.72
C HIS A 428 -25.53 1.83 18.07
N ASP A 429 -26.71 2.20 17.58
CA ASP A 429 -27.59 1.30 16.81
C ASP A 429 -26.92 0.85 15.50
N LEU A 430 -26.17 1.73 14.83
CA LEU A 430 -25.37 1.37 13.64
C LEU A 430 -24.36 0.26 13.96
N TYR A 431 -23.62 0.42 15.07
CA TYR A 431 -22.61 -0.56 15.50
C TYR A 431 -23.25 -1.88 15.95
N LYS A 432 -24.33 -1.81 16.72
CA LYS A 432 -25.03 -2.99 17.24
C LYS A 432 -25.67 -3.82 16.14
N LYS A 433 -26.28 -3.19 15.12
CA LYS A 433 -26.93 -3.89 14.00
C LYS A 433 -25.91 -4.56 13.05
N ASN A 434 -24.68 -4.06 12.99
CA ASN A 434 -23.65 -4.52 12.06
C ASN A 434 -22.41 -5.06 12.79
N ALA A 435 -22.59 -5.81 13.88
CA ALA A 435 -21.52 -6.17 14.82
C ALA A 435 -20.31 -6.91 14.21
N VAL A 436 -20.43 -7.54 13.04
CA VAL A 436 -19.32 -8.21 12.33
C VAL A 436 -18.40 -7.20 11.63
N GLU A 437 -18.95 -6.07 11.23
CA GLU A 437 -18.24 -5.05 10.44
C GLU A 437 -17.43 -4.07 11.31
N PHE A 438 -17.66 -4.05 12.63
CA PHE A 438 -17.06 -3.13 13.60
C PHE A 438 -16.27 -3.88 14.70
N PRO A 439 -15.36 -3.20 15.42
CA PRO A 439 -14.69 -3.78 16.57
C PRO A 439 -15.68 -4.25 17.66
N PRO A 440 -15.38 -5.34 18.39
CA PRO A 440 -16.31 -5.95 19.33
C PRO A 440 -16.69 -5.07 20.52
N GLU A 441 -15.83 -4.10 20.88
CA GLU A 441 -16.08 -3.12 21.94
C GLU A 441 -17.14 -2.08 21.56
N ALA A 442 -17.31 -1.76 20.27
CA ALA A 442 -18.20 -0.69 19.80
C ALA A 442 -19.69 -0.97 20.05
N LYS A 443 -20.09 -2.25 20.17
CA LYS A 443 -21.48 -2.67 20.48
C LYS A 443 -21.78 -2.67 21.97
N GLU A 444 -20.78 -2.56 22.84
CA GLU A 444 -20.96 -2.64 24.28
C GLU A 444 -21.67 -1.40 24.83
N GLN A 445 -22.32 -1.55 25.99
CA GLN A 445 -22.98 -0.44 26.67
C GLN A 445 -21.97 0.63 27.11
N ARG A 446 -20.75 0.22 27.47
CA ARG A 446 -19.66 1.13 27.82
C ARG A 446 -19.32 2.09 26.67
N TYR A 447 -19.32 1.62 25.43
CA TYR A 447 -19.01 2.47 24.28
C TYR A 447 -20.12 3.50 24.00
N LEU A 448 -21.39 3.17 24.29
CA LEU A 448 -22.50 4.15 24.27
C LEU A 448 -22.25 5.27 25.28
N GLU A 449 -21.76 4.95 26.48
CA GLU A 449 -21.42 5.94 27.49
C GLU A 449 -20.25 6.83 27.05
N LEU A 450 -19.22 6.24 26.43
CA LEU A 450 -18.12 7.01 25.83
C LEU A 450 -18.61 7.97 24.75
N LEU A 451 -19.49 7.53 23.84
CA LEU A 451 -20.12 8.39 22.84
C LEU A 451 -20.88 9.56 23.46
N ARG A 452 -21.55 9.36 24.62
CA ARG A 452 -22.23 10.44 25.35
C ARG A 452 -21.26 11.45 25.94
N LEU A 453 -20.19 10.96 26.57
CA LEU A 453 -19.18 11.80 27.24
C LEU A 453 -18.34 12.60 26.23
N SER A 454 -18.07 12.04 25.06
CA SER A 454 -17.21 12.67 24.05
C SER A 454 -17.96 13.58 23.07
N TYR A 455 -19.30 13.51 22.99
CA TYR A 455 -20.08 14.28 22.02
C TYR A 455 -19.79 15.79 22.08
N PRO A 456 -19.53 16.46 20.95
CA PRO A 456 -19.73 16.02 19.56
C PRO A 456 -18.53 15.34 18.87
N ILE A 457 -17.53 14.89 19.63
CA ILE A 457 -16.35 14.19 19.10
C ILE A 457 -16.56 12.69 19.20
N HIS A 458 -16.21 11.94 18.15
CA HIS A 458 -16.29 10.48 18.18
C HIS A 458 -15.16 9.88 19.05
N PRO A 459 -15.44 8.86 19.91
CA PRO A 459 -14.44 8.27 20.81
C PRO A 459 -13.18 7.79 20.10
N GLU A 460 -13.30 7.15 18.93
CA GLU A 460 -12.15 6.70 18.13
C GLU A 460 -11.14 7.82 17.83
N LEU A 461 -11.59 9.03 17.46
CA LEU A 461 -10.68 10.14 17.20
C LEU A 461 -9.90 10.52 18.45
N PHE A 462 -10.59 10.58 19.57
CA PHE A 462 -10.00 10.93 20.85
C PHE A 462 -9.02 9.86 21.35
N ASP A 463 -9.40 8.59 21.22
CA ASP A 463 -8.55 7.45 21.59
C ASP A 463 -7.24 7.45 20.82
N ARG A 464 -7.29 7.67 19.50
CA ARG A 464 -6.07 7.81 18.69
C ARG A 464 -5.20 8.94 19.20
N LEU A 465 -5.78 10.12 19.46
CA LEU A 465 -4.99 11.28 19.90
C LEU A 465 -4.40 11.11 21.31
N SER A 466 -5.15 10.50 22.22
CA SER A 466 -4.77 10.36 23.64
C SER A 466 -3.86 9.16 23.92
N LYS A 467 -3.90 8.12 23.09
CA LYS A 467 -3.06 6.92 23.22
C LYS A 467 -1.91 6.94 22.21
N ASP A 468 -2.25 6.92 20.92
CA ASP A 468 -1.27 6.72 19.85
C ASP A 468 -0.44 7.98 19.61
N TRP A 469 -1.07 9.13 19.39
CA TRP A 469 -0.36 10.39 19.16
C TRP A 469 0.38 10.89 20.42
N ALA A 470 -0.18 10.66 21.60
CA ALA A 470 0.44 10.99 22.88
C ALA A 470 1.76 10.24 23.15
N SER A 471 2.05 9.18 22.40
CA SER A 471 3.34 8.47 22.45
C SER A 471 4.47 9.21 21.73
N LEU A 472 4.16 10.19 20.87
CA LEU A 472 5.16 10.96 20.12
C LEU A 472 5.80 12.03 21.02
N GLU A 473 7.14 12.09 21.05
CA GLU A 473 7.90 13.03 21.91
C GLU A 473 7.52 14.50 21.68
N LYS A 474 7.24 14.88 20.43
CA LYS A 474 6.87 16.24 20.02
C LYS A 474 5.37 16.55 20.21
N PHE A 475 4.56 15.58 20.61
CA PHE A 475 3.13 15.74 20.85
C PHE A 475 2.84 15.72 22.36
N GLN A 476 2.62 16.90 22.93
CA GLN A 476 2.27 17.01 24.35
C GLN A 476 0.93 16.28 24.61
N ARG A 477 0.89 15.28 25.50
CA ARG A 477 -0.27 14.38 25.68
C ARG A 477 -1.63 15.12 25.74
N THR A 478 -1.90 15.91 26.77
CA THR A 478 -3.22 16.56 26.94
C THR A 478 -3.31 17.90 26.20
N ARG A 479 -2.25 18.71 26.24
CA ARG A 479 -2.20 20.03 25.60
C ARG A 479 -2.19 19.94 24.07
N GLY A 480 -1.49 18.94 23.53
CA GLY A 480 -1.46 18.63 22.10
C GLY A 480 -2.82 18.19 21.59
N VAL A 481 -3.54 17.32 22.31
CA VAL A 481 -4.93 16.93 21.96
C VAL A 481 -5.84 18.16 21.93
N LEU A 482 -5.82 18.98 23.00
CA LEU A 482 -6.66 20.19 23.08
C LEU A 482 -6.37 21.16 21.95
N ARG A 483 -5.10 21.46 21.69
CA ARG A 483 -4.67 22.35 20.61
C ARG A 483 -5.09 21.82 19.24
N PHE A 484 -4.86 20.53 19.01
CA PHE A 484 -5.24 19.87 17.77
C PHE A 484 -6.75 19.95 17.55
N MET A 485 -7.55 19.57 18.56
CA MET A 485 -9.00 19.59 18.47
C MET A 485 -9.58 21.01 18.38
N ALA A 486 -9.00 22.00 19.06
CA ALA A 486 -9.41 23.40 18.92
C ALA A 486 -9.23 23.89 17.48
N ASN A 487 -8.10 23.56 16.83
CA ASN A 487 -7.87 23.88 15.43
C ASN A 487 -8.88 23.16 14.51
N VAL A 488 -9.14 21.86 14.74
CA VAL A 488 -10.11 21.09 13.96
C VAL A 488 -11.53 21.65 14.10
N VAL A 489 -12.00 21.85 15.33
CA VAL A 489 -13.34 22.39 15.62
C VAL A 489 -13.48 23.79 15.06
N GLY A 490 -12.46 24.65 15.24
CA GLY A 490 -12.43 25.98 14.65
C GLY A 490 -12.60 25.93 13.12
N VAL A 491 -11.80 25.12 12.42
CA VAL A 491 -11.89 24.99 10.96
C VAL A 491 -13.25 24.46 10.50
N LEU A 492 -13.77 23.41 11.14
CA LEU A 492 -15.07 22.83 10.78
C LEU A 492 -16.23 23.79 11.05
N TRP A 493 -16.16 24.59 12.11
CA TRP A 493 -17.14 25.62 12.43
C TRP A 493 -17.18 26.72 11.37
N HIS A 494 -16.02 27.29 10.98
CA HIS A 494 -15.97 28.32 9.95
C HIS A 494 -16.38 27.79 8.56
N SER A 495 -16.13 26.50 8.31
CA SER A 495 -16.55 25.82 7.08
C SER A 495 -18.04 25.46 7.08
N GLN A 496 -18.79 25.72 8.16
CA GLN A 496 -20.22 25.41 8.31
C GLN A 496 -20.55 23.95 7.95
N THR A 497 -19.76 23.01 8.46
CA THR A 497 -19.91 21.59 8.12
C THR A 497 -21.14 20.97 8.79
N HIS A 498 -22.00 20.31 8.01
CA HIS A 498 -23.28 19.75 8.48
C HIS A 498 -23.21 18.32 9.03
N ASP A 499 -22.03 17.86 9.48
CA ASP A 499 -21.89 16.51 10.02
C ASP A 499 -22.53 16.41 11.43
N PRO A 500 -23.15 15.29 11.82
CA PRO A 500 -23.74 15.12 13.15
C PRO A 500 -22.71 14.85 14.25
N LEU A 501 -21.52 14.37 13.89
CA LEU A 501 -20.44 14.00 14.80
C LEU A 501 -19.07 14.19 14.13
N ILE A 502 -18.05 14.60 14.89
CA ILE A 502 -16.68 14.76 14.41
C ILE A 502 -15.95 13.41 14.51
N THR A 503 -15.83 12.71 13.38
CA THR A 503 -15.10 11.43 13.27
C THR A 503 -13.67 11.63 12.74
N PRO A 504 -12.76 10.65 12.88
CA PRO A 504 -11.42 10.74 12.29
C PRO A 504 -11.43 11.07 10.79
N ALA A 505 -12.40 10.52 10.05
CA ALA A 505 -12.55 10.77 8.62
C ALA A 505 -12.94 12.21 8.26
N ARG A 506 -13.54 12.96 9.19
CA ARG A 506 -13.99 14.35 8.99
C ARG A 506 -12.94 15.39 9.30
N VAL A 507 -11.81 15.00 9.90
CA VAL A 507 -10.69 15.91 10.18
C VAL A 507 -10.14 16.48 8.87
N PRO A 508 -10.14 17.81 8.65
CA PRO A 508 -9.69 18.43 7.40
C PRO A 508 -8.17 18.59 7.40
N VAL A 509 -7.46 17.49 7.16
CA VAL A 509 -5.98 17.41 7.24
C VAL A 509 -5.30 18.35 6.23
N ALA A 510 -5.93 18.66 5.10
CA ALA A 510 -5.42 19.60 4.11
C ALA A 510 -5.39 21.06 4.58
N HIS A 511 -6.25 21.44 5.53
CA HIS A 511 -6.35 22.82 5.97
C HIS A 511 -5.08 23.20 6.75
N GLU A 512 -4.44 24.32 6.37
CA GLU A 512 -3.10 24.72 6.82
C GLU A 512 -2.88 24.58 8.34
N ARG A 513 -3.81 25.08 9.17
CA ARG A 513 -3.75 24.97 10.64
C ARG A 513 -3.76 23.54 11.18
N VAL A 514 -4.62 22.70 10.62
CA VAL A 514 -4.74 21.30 11.02
C VAL A 514 -3.52 20.55 10.54
N ARG A 515 -3.12 20.76 9.28
CA ARG A 515 -1.92 20.22 8.66
C ARG A 515 -0.67 20.48 9.49
N ALA A 516 -0.43 21.73 9.89
CA ALA A 516 0.72 22.09 10.71
C ALA A 516 0.71 21.35 12.06
N SER A 517 -0.46 21.20 12.67
CA SER A 517 -0.63 20.50 13.96
C SER A 517 -0.38 19.00 13.85
N VAL A 518 -0.77 18.39 12.73
CA VAL A 518 -0.61 16.95 12.41
C VAL A 518 0.82 16.61 12.03
N LEU A 519 1.49 17.45 11.24
CA LEU A 519 2.80 17.13 10.68
C LEU A 519 3.95 17.47 11.63
N TYR A 520 3.79 18.47 12.50
CA TYR A 520 4.84 18.89 13.44
C TYR A 520 5.40 17.73 14.30
N PRO A 521 4.57 16.81 14.83
CA PRO A 521 5.06 15.67 15.60
C PRO A 521 5.63 14.52 14.77
N LEU A 522 5.37 14.49 13.46
CA LEU A 522 5.73 13.40 12.55
C LEU A 522 7.03 13.69 11.77
N ASP A 523 7.45 12.74 10.95
CA ASP A 523 8.51 12.95 9.96
C ASP A 523 8.10 14.02 8.93
N PRO A 524 8.95 15.02 8.62
CA PRO A 524 8.66 16.03 7.60
C PRO A 524 8.25 15.48 6.22
N GLN A 525 8.70 14.27 5.85
CA GLN A 525 8.37 13.63 4.57
C GLN A 525 6.86 13.34 4.42
N PHE A 526 6.13 13.19 5.54
CA PHE A 526 4.68 12.99 5.52
C PHE A 526 3.92 14.17 4.90
N GLY A 527 4.50 15.37 4.84
CA GLY A 527 3.86 16.49 4.14
C GLY A 527 3.55 16.16 2.68
N SER A 528 4.49 15.53 1.99
CA SER A 528 4.32 15.13 0.58
C SER A 528 3.27 14.01 0.40
N VAL A 529 3.19 13.10 1.37
CA VAL A 529 2.21 12.00 1.40
C VAL A 529 0.81 12.56 1.59
N VAL A 530 0.63 13.50 2.52
CA VAL A 530 -0.67 14.14 2.77
C VAL A 530 -1.17 14.90 1.53
N ASP A 531 -0.30 15.65 0.85
CA ASP A 531 -0.65 16.40 -0.36
C ASP A 531 -1.07 15.49 -1.51
N LYS A 532 -0.32 14.42 -1.76
CA LYS A 532 -0.52 13.58 -2.94
C LYS A 532 -1.54 12.47 -2.73
N GLU A 533 -1.70 11.96 -1.51
CA GLU A 533 -2.42 10.70 -1.26
C GLU A 533 -3.49 10.74 -0.18
N VAL A 534 -3.51 11.74 0.70
CA VAL A 534 -4.47 11.78 1.81
C VAL A 534 -5.59 12.80 1.58
N ASP A 535 -5.25 14.08 1.42
CA ASP A 535 -6.27 15.13 1.46
C ASP A 535 -5.93 16.40 0.63
N GLY A 536 -4.74 16.47 0.00
CA GLY A 536 -4.36 17.65 -0.77
C GLY A 536 -5.21 17.92 -2.02
N GLU A 537 -5.08 19.14 -2.55
CA GLU A 537 -5.74 19.56 -3.79
C GLU A 537 -5.17 18.75 -4.97
N GLY A 538 -6.01 17.95 -5.63
CA GLY A 538 -5.57 17.01 -6.66
C GLY A 538 -4.94 15.70 -6.14
N SER A 539 -5.08 15.41 -4.84
CA SER A 539 -4.67 14.14 -4.23
C SER A 539 -5.35 12.93 -4.90
N LEU A 540 -4.81 11.73 -4.70
CA LEU A 540 -5.40 10.48 -5.20
C LEU A 540 -6.90 10.34 -4.84
N PRO A 541 -7.34 10.55 -3.59
CA PRO A 541 -8.77 10.52 -3.25
C PRO A 541 -9.58 11.55 -4.04
N SER A 542 -9.09 12.79 -4.18
CA SER A 542 -9.75 13.84 -4.97
C SER A 542 -9.91 13.44 -6.44
N ARG A 543 -8.90 12.80 -7.04
CA ARG A 543 -8.97 12.29 -8.42
C ARG A 543 -9.92 11.10 -8.56
N MET A 544 -9.98 10.21 -7.57
CA MET A 544 -10.92 9.09 -7.55
C MET A 544 -12.37 9.57 -7.46
N GLU A 545 -12.59 10.68 -6.74
CA GLU A 545 -13.90 11.29 -6.51
C GLU A 545 -14.28 12.35 -7.55
N ALA A 546 -13.43 12.60 -8.55
CA ALA A 546 -13.66 13.60 -9.59
C ALA A 546 -14.87 13.31 -10.48
N ASN A 547 -15.28 12.04 -10.60
CA ASN A 547 -16.48 11.64 -11.35
C ASN A 547 -17.71 11.58 -10.42
N PRO A 548 -18.68 12.53 -10.50
CA PRO A 548 -19.80 12.62 -9.56
C PRO A 548 -20.81 11.46 -9.65
N SER A 549 -20.79 10.70 -10.74
CA SER A 549 -21.72 9.56 -10.95
C SER A 549 -21.40 8.34 -10.07
N ARG A 550 -20.16 8.24 -9.56
CA ARG A 550 -19.75 7.10 -8.72
C ARG A 550 -20.23 7.30 -7.28
N ARG A 551 -20.69 6.21 -6.65
CA ARG A 551 -21.10 6.20 -5.23
C ARG A 551 -19.96 6.60 -4.28
N ILE A 552 -18.72 6.20 -4.59
CA ILE A 552 -17.52 6.61 -3.83
C ILE A 552 -17.42 8.14 -3.78
N SER A 553 -17.71 8.83 -4.90
CA SER A 553 -17.69 10.28 -4.99
C SER A 553 -18.82 10.95 -4.22
N GLN A 554 -20.04 10.42 -4.32
CA GLN A 554 -21.23 10.98 -3.64
C GLN A 554 -21.09 10.99 -2.11
N LEU A 555 -20.45 9.98 -1.54
CA LEU A 555 -20.21 9.85 -0.10
C LEU A 555 -18.82 10.32 0.34
N ARG A 556 -18.01 10.81 -0.61
CA ARG A 556 -16.58 11.10 -0.43
C ARG A 556 -15.82 9.99 0.32
N ALA A 557 -16.11 8.74 -0.06
CA ALA A 557 -15.65 7.56 0.66
C ALA A 557 -14.13 7.36 0.56
N ALA A 558 -13.50 7.76 -0.54
CA ALA A 558 -12.04 7.67 -0.69
C ALA A 558 -11.33 8.71 0.19
N THR A 559 -11.81 9.97 0.20
CA THR A 559 -11.26 11.02 1.05
C THR A 559 -11.42 10.65 2.53
N ARG A 560 -12.62 10.20 2.93
CA ARG A 560 -12.91 9.74 4.30
C ARG A 560 -12.00 8.59 4.71
N SER A 561 -11.82 7.61 3.82
CA SER A 561 -10.98 6.45 4.10
C SER A 561 -9.50 6.84 4.23
N ALA A 562 -8.97 7.67 3.32
CA ALA A 562 -7.58 8.09 3.37
C ALA A 562 -7.26 8.91 4.62
N ARG A 563 -8.12 9.87 4.99
CA ARG A 563 -7.99 10.65 6.23
C ARG A 563 -8.01 9.76 7.47
N ALA A 564 -8.95 8.81 7.54
CA ALA A 564 -9.08 7.89 8.65
C ALA A 564 -7.84 6.99 8.78
N VAL A 565 -7.39 6.35 7.70
CA VAL A 565 -6.17 5.53 7.70
C VAL A 565 -4.99 6.35 8.17
N PHE A 566 -4.75 7.53 7.59
CA PHE A 566 -3.63 8.38 7.96
C PHE A 566 -3.67 8.77 9.45
N LEU A 567 -4.78 9.33 9.93
CA LEU A 567 -4.88 9.83 11.29
C LEU A 567 -4.80 8.72 12.35
N CYS A 568 -5.32 7.53 12.05
CA CYS A 568 -5.33 6.41 12.99
C CYS A 568 -4.06 5.54 12.94
N SER A 569 -3.17 5.74 11.95
CA SER A 569 -1.97 4.89 11.79
C SER A 569 -0.65 5.64 11.77
N ALA A 570 -0.62 6.94 11.44
CA ALA A 570 0.63 7.69 11.29
C ALA A 570 1.57 7.64 12.51
N PRO A 571 1.09 7.71 13.78
CA PRO A 571 1.96 7.58 14.96
C PRO A 571 2.55 6.17 15.17
N LEU A 572 1.93 5.15 14.56
CA LEU A 572 2.28 3.74 14.77
C LEU A 572 3.34 3.27 13.76
N VAL A 573 3.73 4.11 12.80
CA VAL A 573 4.70 3.74 11.75
C VAL A 573 6.04 3.36 12.40
N GLY A 574 6.51 2.15 12.08
CA GLY A 574 7.73 1.56 12.65
C GLY A 574 7.50 0.69 13.89
N GLN A 575 6.27 0.62 14.43
CA GLN A 575 5.91 -0.29 15.51
C GLN A 575 5.37 -1.64 14.99
N PRO A 576 5.51 -2.76 15.75
CA PRO A 576 4.88 -4.01 15.40
C PRO A 576 3.34 -3.87 15.38
N ASN A 577 2.69 -4.42 14.35
CA ASN A 577 1.23 -4.28 14.09
C ASN A 577 0.76 -2.85 13.77
N ALA A 578 1.63 -2.02 13.19
CA ALA A 578 1.24 -0.71 12.66
C ALA A 578 0.05 -0.82 11.69
N GLY A 579 -0.88 0.14 11.78
CA GLY A 579 -1.95 0.28 10.80
C GLY A 579 -3.36 -0.01 11.30
N LEU A 580 -4.31 0.51 10.53
CA LEU A 580 -5.75 0.45 10.78
C LEU A 580 -6.35 -0.79 10.12
N THR A 581 -7.16 -1.55 10.86
CA THR A 581 -7.89 -2.70 10.29
C THR A 581 -9.10 -2.26 9.49
N GLY A 582 -9.65 -3.13 8.63
CA GLY A 582 -10.91 -2.82 7.92
C GLY A 582 -12.09 -2.50 8.84
N GLN A 583 -12.19 -3.17 10.01
CA GLN A 583 -13.19 -2.84 11.03
C GLN A 583 -12.92 -1.47 11.68
N GLY A 584 -11.67 -1.15 11.98
CA GLY A 584 -11.27 0.15 12.50
C GLY A 584 -11.54 1.28 11.49
N LEU A 585 -11.33 1.04 10.20
CA LEU A 585 -11.67 1.99 9.14
C LEU A 585 -13.15 2.32 9.14
N ARG A 586 -14.02 1.30 9.20
CA ARG A 586 -15.46 1.51 9.26
C ARG A 586 -15.87 2.25 10.53
N LEU A 587 -15.26 1.97 11.68
CA LEU A 587 -15.50 2.72 12.92
C LEU A 587 -15.09 4.20 12.80
N ALA A 588 -14.00 4.48 12.09
CA ALA A 588 -13.48 5.83 11.89
C ALA A 588 -14.23 6.63 10.81
N CYS A 589 -14.90 5.94 9.87
CA CYS A 589 -15.58 6.55 8.74
C CYS A 589 -17.10 6.54 8.87
N ALA A 590 -17.73 5.39 9.16
CA ALA A 590 -19.15 5.16 8.90
C ALA A 590 -20.08 6.02 9.77
N GLU A 591 -21.13 6.54 9.14
CA GLU A 591 -22.17 7.33 9.79
C GLU A 591 -23.56 6.69 9.58
N PRO A 592 -24.55 6.96 10.45
CA PRO A 592 -25.90 6.46 10.27
C PRO A 592 -26.47 6.84 8.90
N GLY A 593 -26.82 5.81 8.10
CA GLY A 593 -27.31 5.98 6.72
C GLY A 593 -26.29 5.67 5.62
N ASP A 594 -25.01 5.44 5.97
CA ASP A 594 -24.00 5.00 5.01
C ASP A 594 -24.11 3.51 4.67
N GLN A 595 -23.76 3.15 3.43
CA GLN A 595 -23.59 1.75 3.02
C GLN A 595 -22.16 1.28 3.34
N LEU A 596 -21.99 0.45 4.38
CA LEU A 596 -20.67 0.06 4.92
C LEU A 596 -19.69 -0.55 3.89
N ALA A 597 -20.20 -1.26 2.88
CA ALA A 597 -19.39 -1.88 1.84
C ALA A 597 -18.57 -0.87 1.02
N ILE A 598 -19.02 0.39 0.92
CA ILE A 598 -18.36 1.42 0.11
C ILE A 598 -16.95 1.75 0.62
N PHE A 599 -16.73 1.67 1.94
CA PHE A 599 -15.43 1.96 2.54
C PHE A 599 -14.42 0.84 2.27
N GLY A 600 -14.89 -0.42 2.18
CA GLY A 600 -14.04 -1.53 1.75
C GLY A 600 -13.65 -1.42 0.27
N GLU A 601 -14.59 -1.04 -0.60
CA GLU A 601 -14.32 -0.79 -2.02
C GLU A 601 -13.33 0.37 -2.20
N ALA A 602 -13.56 1.49 -1.50
CA ALA A 602 -12.70 2.67 -1.56
C ALA A 602 -11.28 2.35 -1.06
N LEU A 603 -11.14 1.60 0.04
CA LEU A 603 -9.84 1.20 0.56
C LEU A 603 -9.08 0.29 -0.40
N ARG A 604 -9.77 -0.65 -1.06
CA ARG A 604 -9.16 -1.52 -2.08
C ARG A 604 -8.66 -0.71 -3.28
N GLU A 605 -9.48 0.20 -3.82
CA GLU A 605 -9.06 1.05 -4.96
C GLU A 605 -7.93 2.02 -4.56
N LEU A 606 -7.92 2.51 -3.32
CA LEU A 606 -6.80 3.28 -2.77
C LEU A 606 -5.54 2.43 -2.70
N THR A 607 -5.60 1.21 -2.17
CA THR A 607 -4.44 0.31 -2.03
C THR A 607 -3.86 -0.09 -3.39
N GLU A 608 -4.70 -0.28 -4.40
CA GLU A 608 -4.26 -0.59 -5.76
C GLU A 608 -3.54 0.59 -6.46
N ARG A 609 -3.85 1.85 -6.09
CA ARG A 609 -3.37 3.05 -6.81
C ARG A 609 -2.40 3.93 -6.02
N ALA A 610 -2.39 3.83 -4.70
CA ALA A 610 -1.55 4.64 -3.83
C ALA A 610 -0.08 4.20 -3.89
N THR A 611 0.81 5.18 -3.81
CA THR A 611 2.26 5.01 -3.79
C THR A 611 2.77 4.72 -2.39
N TYR A 612 2.14 5.29 -1.37
CA TYR A 612 2.65 5.30 0.01
C TYR A 612 1.76 4.52 1.00
N LEU A 613 0.67 3.92 0.52
CA LEU A 613 -0.24 3.10 1.34
C LEU A 613 0.20 1.64 1.33
N TYR A 614 0.50 1.10 2.50
CA TYR A 614 0.88 -0.30 2.70
C TYR A 614 -0.31 -1.10 3.22
N GLU A 615 -0.33 -2.39 2.86
CA GLU A 615 -1.24 -3.40 3.38
C GLU A 615 -0.43 -4.60 3.88
N GLU A 616 -0.62 -4.97 5.14
CA GLU A 616 -0.04 -6.19 5.72
C GLU A 616 -1.04 -6.83 6.69
N ALA A 617 -1.34 -8.12 6.50
CA ALA A 617 -2.27 -8.89 7.34
C ALA A 617 -3.62 -8.18 7.59
N GLY A 618 -4.16 -7.47 6.59
CA GLY A 618 -5.41 -6.73 6.68
C GLY A 618 -5.34 -5.42 7.49
N ARG A 619 -4.13 -4.91 7.74
CA ARG A 619 -3.86 -3.57 8.31
C ARG A 619 -3.31 -2.64 7.24
N TYR A 620 -3.75 -1.39 7.30
CA TYR A 620 -3.43 -0.37 6.32
C TYR A 620 -2.77 0.84 7.00
N TRP A 621 -1.67 1.35 6.44
CA TRP A 621 -1.01 2.57 6.94
C TRP A 621 -0.27 3.31 5.83
N PHE A 622 -0.11 4.62 6.01
CA PHE A 622 0.76 5.42 5.14
C PHE A 622 2.19 5.43 5.67
N SER A 623 3.16 5.24 4.77
CA SER A 623 4.59 5.36 5.07
C SER A 623 5.23 6.47 4.23
N THR A 624 6.40 6.94 4.63
CA THR A 624 7.16 7.92 3.83
C THR A 624 7.88 7.29 2.64
N GLN A 625 8.04 5.97 2.64
CA GLN A 625 8.68 5.21 1.56
C GLN A 625 7.66 4.66 0.56
N PRO A 626 7.90 4.74 -0.75
CA PRO A 626 6.98 4.21 -1.76
C PRO A 626 6.92 2.68 -1.71
N THR A 627 5.75 2.10 -2.01
CA THR A 627 5.54 0.64 -2.05
C THR A 627 6.35 -0.02 -3.15
N LEU A 628 6.69 -1.30 -2.96
CA LEU A 628 7.42 -2.10 -3.94
C LEU A 628 6.69 -2.20 -5.28
N ASN A 629 5.35 -2.30 -5.24
CA ASN A 629 4.53 -2.32 -6.46
C ASN A 629 4.71 -1.04 -7.27
N ARG A 630 4.69 0.12 -6.61
CA ARG A 630 4.86 1.40 -7.30
C ARG A 630 6.29 1.57 -7.81
N LEU A 631 7.29 1.18 -7.02
CA LEU A 631 8.69 1.15 -7.44
C LEU A 631 8.87 0.26 -8.68
N ALA A 632 8.19 -0.89 -8.74
CA ALA A 632 8.20 -1.78 -9.91
C ALA A 632 7.57 -1.10 -11.12
N ASP A 633 6.44 -0.41 -10.97
CA ASP A 633 5.81 0.31 -12.08
C ASP A 633 6.67 1.48 -12.60
N ASP A 634 7.34 2.22 -11.72
CA ASP A 634 8.24 3.31 -12.11
C ASP A 634 9.48 2.78 -12.83
N ARG A 635 10.09 1.70 -12.32
CA ARG A 635 11.19 1.02 -13.02
C ARG A 635 10.73 0.46 -14.37
N ALA A 636 9.54 -0.15 -14.44
CA ALA A 636 8.99 -0.69 -15.67
C ALA A 636 8.77 0.39 -16.74
N LYS A 637 8.32 1.58 -16.36
CA LYS A 637 8.17 2.73 -17.28
C LYS A 637 9.50 3.36 -17.71
N ALA A 638 10.54 3.22 -16.89
CA ALA A 638 11.86 3.76 -17.20
C ALA A 638 12.68 2.86 -18.15
N LEU A 639 12.27 1.61 -18.37
CA LEU A 639 12.93 0.68 -19.29
C LEU A 639 12.72 1.11 -20.75
N ALA A 640 13.81 1.13 -21.52
CA ALA A 640 13.76 1.40 -22.95
C ALA A 640 13.25 0.20 -23.75
N ASP A 641 12.59 0.44 -24.89
CA ASP A 641 11.97 -0.63 -25.68
C ASP A 641 12.97 -1.67 -26.21
N HIS A 642 14.21 -1.27 -26.52
CA HIS A 642 15.24 -2.18 -27.00
C HIS A 642 15.69 -3.17 -25.92
N ASP A 643 15.86 -2.73 -24.67
CA ASP A 643 16.21 -3.62 -23.54
C ASP A 643 15.13 -4.69 -23.32
N VAL A 644 13.87 -4.32 -23.51
CA VAL A 644 12.72 -5.21 -23.36
C VAL A 644 12.66 -6.21 -24.49
N ASP A 645 12.91 -5.77 -25.73
CA ASP A 645 12.96 -6.63 -26.90
C ASP A 645 14.15 -7.62 -26.84
N ASP A 646 15.29 -7.21 -26.31
CA ASP A 646 16.44 -8.09 -26.04
C ASP A 646 16.11 -9.15 -24.98
N ALA A 647 15.43 -8.76 -23.90
CA ALA A 647 14.96 -9.69 -22.87
C ALA A 647 13.93 -10.70 -23.42
N ILE A 648 13.06 -10.26 -24.34
CA ILE A 648 12.15 -11.16 -25.06
C ILE A 648 12.96 -12.12 -25.96
N ALA A 649 13.94 -11.62 -26.71
CA ALA A 649 14.80 -12.44 -27.55
C ALA A 649 15.56 -13.50 -26.74
N ASP A 650 16.00 -13.20 -25.51
CA ASP A 650 16.57 -14.18 -24.59
C ASP A 650 15.62 -15.32 -24.23
N ILE A 651 14.32 -15.05 -24.06
CA ILE A 651 13.31 -16.11 -23.87
C ILE A 651 13.18 -16.96 -25.13
N LEU A 652 13.15 -16.35 -26.32
CA LEU A 652 13.07 -17.08 -27.59
C LEU A 652 14.31 -17.96 -27.80
N ARG A 653 15.51 -17.48 -27.45
CA ARG A 653 16.77 -18.24 -27.49
C ARG A 653 16.73 -19.44 -26.53
N LYS A 654 16.18 -19.26 -25.33
CA LYS A 654 15.97 -20.36 -24.38
C LYS A 654 14.97 -21.39 -24.91
N ASP A 655 13.88 -20.95 -25.53
CA ASP A 655 12.91 -21.85 -26.15
C ASP A 655 13.50 -22.61 -27.35
N ALA A 656 14.40 -21.99 -28.11
CA ALA A 656 15.09 -22.62 -29.23
C ALA A 656 16.09 -23.71 -28.84
N ALA A 657 16.49 -23.80 -27.56
CA ALA A 657 17.24 -24.95 -27.06
C ALA A 657 16.44 -26.27 -27.20
N ILE A 658 15.11 -26.17 -27.26
CA ILE A 658 14.20 -27.29 -27.50
C ILE A 658 13.88 -27.35 -28.98
N LYS A 659 14.43 -28.35 -29.69
CA LYS A 659 14.26 -28.48 -31.14
C LYS A 659 12.81 -28.78 -31.58
N GLY A 660 12.00 -29.41 -30.73
CA GLY A 660 10.57 -29.65 -31.00
C GLY A 660 10.23 -30.56 -32.18
N GLY A 661 11.22 -31.16 -32.85
CA GLY A 661 11.04 -31.97 -34.07
C GLY A 661 11.75 -31.41 -35.31
N PHE A 662 12.23 -30.17 -35.24
CA PHE A 662 13.08 -29.55 -36.28
C PHE A 662 14.55 -30.00 -36.16
N ASP A 663 15.30 -29.95 -37.26
CA ASP A 663 16.74 -30.21 -37.23
C ASP A 663 17.49 -29.09 -36.50
N ARG A 664 17.14 -27.84 -36.81
CA ARG A 664 17.67 -26.62 -36.20
C ARG A 664 16.57 -25.59 -35.96
N VAL A 665 16.74 -24.82 -34.90
CA VAL A 665 15.87 -23.69 -34.55
C VAL A 665 16.73 -22.45 -34.42
N TYR A 666 16.44 -21.43 -35.22
CA TYR A 666 17.11 -20.13 -35.18
C TYR A 666 16.20 -19.14 -34.45
N ALA A 667 16.60 -18.70 -33.26
CA ALA A 667 15.83 -17.74 -32.46
C ALA A 667 16.28 -16.31 -32.71
N ALA A 668 15.34 -15.46 -33.13
CA ALA A 668 15.51 -14.02 -33.31
C ALA A 668 16.84 -13.63 -33.98
N PRO A 669 17.12 -14.14 -35.20
CA PRO A 669 18.31 -13.70 -35.93
C PRO A 669 18.17 -12.22 -36.32
N ASP A 670 19.28 -11.47 -36.25
CA ASP A 670 19.31 -10.05 -36.65
C ASP A 670 18.86 -9.88 -38.11
N ASP A 671 19.30 -10.79 -38.97
CA ASP A 671 18.85 -10.91 -40.35
C ASP A 671 18.63 -12.39 -40.73
N PRO A 672 17.38 -12.83 -40.97
CA PRO A 672 17.05 -14.17 -41.44
C PRO A 672 17.76 -14.62 -42.73
N VAL A 673 18.26 -13.69 -43.56
CA VAL A 673 18.99 -14.00 -44.80
C VAL A 673 20.36 -14.67 -44.53
N THR A 674 20.90 -14.49 -43.32
CA THR A 674 22.21 -15.05 -42.92
C THR A 674 22.20 -16.54 -42.62
N ILE A 675 21.02 -17.16 -42.55
CA ILE A 675 20.84 -18.57 -42.19
C ILE A 675 21.37 -19.49 -43.30
N ASP A 676 22.31 -20.38 -42.95
CA ASP A 676 22.92 -21.31 -43.90
C ASP A 676 21.91 -22.33 -44.47
N GLU A 677 22.20 -22.83 -45.67
CA GLU A 677 21.35 -23.82 -46.33
C GLU A 677 21.55 -25.22 -45.73
N ALA A 678 20.44 -25.91 -45.47
CA ALA A 678 20.43 -27.29 -44.99
C ALA A 678 19.33 -28.10 -45.69
N GLN A 679 19.59 -29.39 -45.93
CA GLN A 679 18.65 -30.36 -46.50
C GLN A 679 17.74 -31.00 -45.42
N ALA A 680 17.39 -30.22 -44.39
CA ALA A 680 16.55 -30.65 -43.27
C ALA A 680 15.69 -29.48 -42.78
N LEU A 681 14.49 -29.79 -42.26
CA LEU A 681 13.52 -28.79 -41.88
C LEU A 681 14.01 -27.99 -40.67
N SER A 682 14.11 -26.67 -40.84
CA SER A 682 14.54 -25.73 -39.81
C SER A 682 13.46 -24.69 -39.51
N LEU A 683 13.34 -24.31 -38.24
CA LEU A 683 12.43 -23.28 -37.79
C LEU A 683 13.19 -21.96 -37.56
N VAL A 684 12.63 -20.86 -38.04
CA VAL A 684 13.11 -19.51 -37.78
C VAL A 684 12.07 -18.76 -36.96
N ILE A 685 12.42 -18.45 -35.71
CA ILE A 685 11.60 -17.60 -34.84
C ILE A 685 11.99 -16.17 -35.12
N LEU A 686 11.10 -15.40 -35.75
CA LEU A 686 11.33 -13.99 -36.05
C LEU A 686 11.37 -13.16 -34.76
N GLY A 687 12.23 -12.14 -34.72
CA GLY A 687 12.38 -11.27 -33.56
C GLY A 687 11.19 -10.32 -33.35
N PRO A 688 11.13 -9.61 -32.21
CA PRO A 688 10.07 -8.65 -31.90
C PRO A 688 10.02 -7.44 -32.86
N ALA A 689 11.10 -7.18 -33.61
CA ALA A 689 11.16 -6.13 -34.63
C ALA A 689 10.35 -6.45 -35.91
N THR A 690 9.96 -7.70 -36.12
CA THR A 690 9.25 -8.16 -37.33
C THR A 690 7.89 -8.81 -36.99
N PRO A 691 6.92 -8.05 -36.43
CA PRO A 691 5.60 -8.58 -36.11
C PRO A 691 4.73 -8.79 -37.35
N HIS A 692 3.63 -9.52 -37.16
CA HIS A 692 2.58 -9.76 -38.13
C HIS A 692 1.24 -9.21 -37.62
N VAL A 693 0.48 -8.56 -38.51
CA VAL A 693 -0.65 -7.67 -38.14
C VAL A 693 -2.02 -8.34 -38.30
N SER A 694 -2.15 -9.38 -39.14
CA SER A 694 -3.46 -9.90 -39.56
C SER A 694 -3.55 -11.43 -39.55
N LYS A 695 -4.78 -11.95 -39.58
CA LYS A 695 -5.07 -13.40 -39.66
C LYS A 695 -4.98 -13.94 -41.10
N GLY A 696 -4.12 -13.37 -41.94
CA GLY A 696 -4.01 -13.74 -43.35
C GLY A 696 -2.77 -13.16 -44.03
N ILE A 697 -2.64 -13.41 -45.34
CA ILE A 697 -1.45 -13.08 -46.13
C ILE A 697 -1.48 -11.60 -46.55
N VAL A 698 -1.41 -10.68 -45.58
CA VAL A 698 -1.25 -9.24 -45.82
C VAL A 698 0.23 -8.90 -45.70
N LYS A 699 0.71 -7.99 -46.56
CA LYS A 699 2.09 -7.51 -46.51
C LYS A 699 2.40 -6.91 -45.13
N SER A 700 3.40 -7.46 -44.46
CA SER A 700 3.83 -7.16 -43.10
C SER A 700 5.35 -7.31 -42.99
N ALA A 701 5.95 -6.76 -41.93
CA ALA A 701 7.39 -6.92 -41.67
C ALA A 701 7.80 -8.40 -41.59
N ALA A 702 6.98 -9.25 -40.99
CA ALA A 702 7.20 -10.69 -40.93
C ALA A 702 7.18 -11.37 -42.31
N THR A 703 6.21 -11.04 -43.18
CA THR A 703 6.11 -11.63 -44.52
C THR A 703 7.21 -11.15 -45.45
N ASP A 704 7.65 -9.89 -45.30
CA ASP A 704 8.76 -9.35 -46.07
C ASP A 704 10.06 -10.04 -45.66
N ALA A 705 10.32 -10.18 -44.35
CA ALA A 705 11.49 -10.90 -43.84
C ALA A 705 11.50 -12.39 -44.24
N ALA A 706 10.34 -13.07 -44.15
CA ALA A 706 10.22 -14.47 -44.57
C ALA A 706 10.42 -14.64 -46.09
N SER A 707 9.82 -13.75 -46.90
CA SER A 707 9.99 -13.79 -48.37
C SER A 707 11.44 -13.55 -48.76
N ASP A 708 12.09 -12.60 -48.11
CA ASP A 708 13.47 -12.24 -48.37
C ASP A 708 14.43 -13.37 -47.98
N ALA A 709 14.23 -13.98 -46.81
CA ALA A 709 14.96 -15.16 -46.38
C ALA A 709 14.77 -16.35 -47.33
N LEU A 710 13.58 -16.55 -47.91
CA LEU A 710 13.34 -17.61 -48.89
C LEU A 710 13.96 -17.31 -50.27
N MET A 711 14.21 -16.04 -50.60
CA MET A 711 14.84 -15.64 -51.86
C MET A 711 16.37 -15.59 -51.78
N ARG A 712 16.93 -15.19 -50.64
CA ARG A 712 18.35 -14.91 -50.46
C ARG A 712 18.99 -15.76 -49.36
N CYS A 713 20.23 -16.15 -49.61
CA CYS A 713 21.13 -16.72 -48.62
C CYS A 713 22.43 -15.92 -48.70
N ARG A 714 22.63 -15.02 -47.73
CA ARG A 714 23.70 -14.01 -47.74
C ARG A 714 23.70 -13.22 -49.07
N ALA A 715 24.81 -13.23 -49.81
CA ALA A 715 24.94 -12.53 -51.10
C ALA A 715 24.41 -13.34 -52.31
N THR A 716 23.93 -14.58 -52.11
CA THR A 716 23.52 -15.50 -53.18
C THR A 716 22.02 -15.78 -53.16
N GLN A 717 21.47 -16.27 -54.27
CA GLN A 717 20.08 -16.71 -54.33
C GLN A 717 19.92 -18.03 -53.56
N ARG A 718 18.91 -18.10 -52.67
CA ARG A 718 18.64 -19.33 -51.90
C ARG A 718 18.11 -20.43 -52.82
N ARG A 719 18.77 -21.58 -52.78
CA ARG A 719 18.45 -22.83 -53.47
C ARG A 719 17.47 -23.67 -52.66
N PHE A 720 17.72 -23.88 -51.36
CA PHE A 720 16.88 -24.73 -50.51
C PHE A 720 15.78 -23.93 -49.81
N ARG A 721 14.71 -23.62 -50.57
CA ARG A 721 13.57 -22.83 -50.08
C ARG A 721 12.55 -23.66 -49.33
N ASN A 722 12.49 -24.97 -49.58
CA ASN A 722 11.47 -25.85 -49.03
C ASN A 722 11.81 -26.39 -47.62
N THR A 723 12.91 -25.92 -47.03
CA THR A 723 13.41 -26.41 -45.72
C THR A 723 13.26 -25.39 -44.58
N LEU A 724 12.72 -24.19 -44.85
CA LEU A 724 12.49 -23.17 -43.83
C LEU A 724 11.00 -22.99 -43.51
N VAL A 725 10.71 -22.92 -42.22
CA VAL A 725 9.42 -22.51 -41.67
C VAL A 725 9.68 -21.34 -40.73
N PHE A 726 8.82 -20.32 -40.77
CA PHE A 726 8.96 -19.12 -39.95
C PHE A 726 7.83 -19.04 -38.94
N VAL A 727 8.12 -18.50 -37.75
CA VAL A 727 7.09 -18.12 -36.77
C VAL A 727 7.27 -16.67 -36.35
N ALA A 728 6.18 -15.90 -36.39
CA ALA A 728 6.14 -14.48 -36.08
C ALA A 728 5.21 -14.16 -34.90
N ALA A 729 5.50 -13.06 -34.21
CA ALA A 729 4.63 -12.52 -33.18
C ALA A 729 3.41 -11.81 -33.80
N ASP A 730 2.24 -12.01 -33.18
CA ASP A 730 1.06 -11.18 -33.42
C ASP A 730 1.31 -9.78 -32.82
N GLU A 731 1.02 -8.72 -33.57
CA GLU A 731 1.31 -7.33 -33.15
C GLU A 731 0.60 -6.94 -31.85
N ALA A 732 -0.66 -7.33 -31.67
CA ALA A 732 -1.42 -7.04 -30.45
C ALA A 732 -0.90 -7.89 -29.26
N GLY A 733 -0.58 -9.16 -29.54
CA GLY A 733 0.07 -10.05 -28.58
C GLY A 733 1.44 -9.55 -28.12
N LEU A 734 2.23 -8.96 -29.04
CA LEU A 734 3.56 -8.42 -28.76
C LEU A 734 3.49 -7.21 -27.82
N GLY A 735 2.52 -6.31 -27.99
CA GLY A 735 2.30 -5.19 -27.07
C GLY A 735 2.08 -5.68 -25.63
N THR A 736 1.23 -6.69 -25.47
CA THR A 736 0.97 -7.32 -24.16
C THR A 736 2.24 -8.00 -23.60
N ALA A 737 2.98 -8.72 -24.45
CA ALA A 737 4.22 -9.39 -24.04
C ALA A 737 5.30 -8.39 -23.58
N ARG A 738 5.43 -7.23 -24.26
CA ARG A 738 6.32 -6.14 -23.84
C ARG A 738 5.94 -5.60 -22.49
N ASP A 739 4.67 -5.27 -22.27
CA ASP A 739 4.20 -4.72 -20.98
C ASP A 739 4.42 -5.68 -19.80
N VAL A 740 4.12 -6.96 -19.98
CA VAL A 740 4.37 -7.99 -18.96
C VAL A 740 5.87 -8.21 -18.75
N MET A 741 6.68 -8.15 -19.82
CA MET A 741 8.14 -8.23 -19.72
C MET A 741 8.73 -7.04 -18.95
N ARG A 742 8.26 -5.80 -19.19
CA ARG A 742 8.72 -4.61 -18.42
C ARG A 742 8.52 -4.80 -16.92
N LYS A 743 7.35 -5.32 -16.53
CA LYS A 743 7.05 -5.64 -15.12
C LYS A 743 7.97 -6.73 -14.58
N ALA A 744 8.19 -7.81 -15.33
CA ALA A 744 9.09 -8.89 -14.92
C ALA A 744 10.54 -8.40 -14.72
N MET A 745 11.05 -7.56 -15.63
CA MET A 745 12.37 -6.94 -15.52
C MET A 745 12.46 -5.99 -14.33
N ALA A 746 11.42 -5.18 -14.09
CA ALA A 746 11.38 -4.26 -12.95
C ALA A 746 11.42 -5.01 -11.60
N TRP A 747 10.63 -6.07 -11.46
CA TRP A 747 10.67 -6.92 -10.26
C TRP A 747 12.01 -7.63 -10.08
N LYS A 748 12.63 -8.08 -11.17
CA LYS A 748 13.99 -8.64 -11.13
C LYS A 748 15.00 -7.62 -10.61
N GLN A 749 14.98 -6.38 -11.13
CA GLN A 749 15.85 -5.32 -10.65
C GLN A 749 15.62 -4.99 -9.17
N ILE A 750 14.39 -5.09 -8.66
CA ILE A 750 14.07 -4.85 -7.25
C ILE A 750 14.71 -5.90 -6.35
N VAL A 751 14.59 -7.18 -6.72
CA VAL A 751 15.19 -8.30 -5.97
C VAL A 751 16.72 -8.27 -6.04
N ASP A 752 17.29 -7.89 -7.18
CA ASP A 752 18.74 -7.82 -7.39
C ASP A 752 19.40 -6.59 -6.72
N ASP A 753 18.61 -5.60 -6.26
CA ASP A 753 19.10 -4.36 -5.64
C ASP A 753 19.45 -4.57 -4.17
N LYS A 754 20.75 -4.80 -3.90
CA LYS A 754 21.28 -5.05 -2.54
C LYS A 754 20.95 -3.94 -1.54
N ARG A 755 20.96 -2.67 -1.97
CA ARG A 755 20.70 -1.54 -1.05
C ARG A 755 19.23 -1.50 -0.64
N LEU A 756 18.33 -1.84 -1.56
CA LEU A 756 16.91 -1.97 -1.26
C LEU A 756 16.64 -3.19 -0.38
N HIS A 757 17.29 -4.32 -0.71
CA HIS A 757 17.18 -5.56 0.04
C HIS A 757 17.55 -5.41 1.52
N ASP A 758 18.64 -4.69 1.84
CA ASP A 758 19.07 -4.43 3.22
C ASP A 758 18.10 -3.52 4.01
N ALA A 759 17.26 -2.75 3.31
CA ALA A 759 16.26 -1.86 3.91
C ALA A 759 14.87 -2.51 4.06
N MET A 760 14.64 -3.68 3.45
CA MET A 760 13.36 -4.38 3.44
C MET A 760 13.22 -5.36 4.60
N THR A 761 11.98 -5.60 5.04
CA THR A 761 11.70 -6.66 6.02
C THR A 761 11.75 -8.04 5.37
N THR A 762 11.93 -9.11 6.16
CA THR A 762 11.93 -10.49 5.64
C THR A 762 10.64 -10.85 4.90
N ALA A 763 9.50 -10.33 5.35
CA ALA A 763 8.21 -10.54 4.68
C ALA A 763 8.14 -9.81 3.32
N GLN A 764 8.65 -8.57 3.26
CA GLN A 764 8.74 -7.80 2.02
C GLN A 764 9.68 -8.43 1.00
N ILE A 765 10.79 -9.02 1.45
CA ILE A 765 11.73 -9.76 0.59
C ILE A 765 11.02 -10.98 -0.01
N ALA A 766 10.33 -11.78 0.82
CA ALA A 766 9.59 -12.95 0.35
C ALA A 766 8.48 -12.59 -0.66
N ASP A 767 7.73 -11.50 -0.42
CA ASP A 767 6.72 -10.98 -1.36
C ASP A 767 7.36 -10.51 -2.67
N ALA A 768 8.48 -9.78 -2.62
CA ALA A 768 9.19 -9.33 -3.80
C ALA A 768 9.72 -10.51 -4.65
N GLU A 769 10.27 -11.54 -4.01
CA GLU A 769 10.74 -12.76 -4.67
C GLU A 769 9.60 -13.54 -5.33
N ASP A 770 8.45 -13.68 -4.64
CA ASP A 770 7.26 -14.33 -5.19
C ASP A 770 6.69 -13.54 -6.39
N LYS A 771 6.61 -12.21 -6.28
CA LYS A 771 6.19 -11.34 -7.39
C LYS A 771 7.18 -11.40 -8.54
N ALA A 772 8.49 -11.40 -8.29
CA ALA A 772 9.49 -11.55 -9.34
C ALA A 772 9.37 -12.90 -10.05
N ARG A 773 9.07 -13.99 -9.31
CA ARG A 773 8.80 -15.31 -9.90
C ARG A 773 7.54 -15.33 -10.74
N THR A 774 6.42 -14.89 -10.17
CA THR A 774 5.11 -14.91 -10.83
C THR A 774 5.08 -14.03 -12.09
N ASN A 775 5.71 -12.85 -12.05
CA ASN A 775 5.80 -11.97 -13.22
C ASN A 775 6.74 -12.56 -14.30
N ARG A 776 7.83 -13.23 -13.92
CA ARG A 776 8.71 -13.92 -14.88
C ARG A 776 7.99 -15.04 -15.61
N ASP A 777 7.24 -15.87 -14.90
CA ASP A 777 6.47 -16.96 -15.49
C ASP A 777 5.35 -16.42 -16.38
N SER A 778 4.71 -15.33 -15.96
CA SER A 778 3.70 -14.62 -16.76
C SER A 778 4.29 -14.03 -18.04
N ALA A 779 5.49 -13.43 -17.98
CA ALA A 779 6.19 -12.91 -19.14
C ALA A 779 6.55 -14.02 -20.13
N GLN A 780 7.04 -15.17 -19.64
CA GLN A 780 7.33 -16.33 -20.49
C GLN A 780 6.09 -16.84 -21.21
N LYS A 781 4.95 -16.96 -20.50
CA LYS A 781 3.67 -17.36 -21.10
C LYS A 781 3.16 -16.34 -22.12
N ALA A 782 3.24 -15.05 -21.81
CA ALA A 782 2.83 -13.97 -22.71
C ALA A 782 3.65 -13.97 -24.00
N VAL A 783 4.98 -14.12 -23.91
CA VAL A 783 5.87 -14.29 -25.06
C VAL A 783 5.48 -15.52 -25.87
N ARG A 784 5.35 -16.70 -25.28
CA ARG A 784 4.94 -17.93 -26.03
C ARG A 784 3.58 -17.79 -26.71
N SER A 785 2.65 -17.06 -26.11
CA SER A 785 1.32 -16.80 -26.67
C SER A 785 1.38 -15.86 -27.88
N ALA A 786 2.23 -14.82 -27.82
CA ALA A 786 2.38 -13.83 -28.88
C ALA A 786 2.91 -14.43 -30.19
N TRP A 787 3.86 -15.38 -30.15
CA TRP A 787 4.38 -16.08 -31.33
C TRP A 787 3.41 -17.15 -31.81
N SER A 788 2.46 -16.74 -32.67
CA SER A 788 1.32 -17.57 -33.08
C SER A 788 1.17 -17.74 -34.59
N HIS A 789 1.88 -16.95 -35.40
CA HIS A 789 1.76 -16.97 -36.85
C HIS A 789 2.85 -17.82 -37.48
N ILE A 790 2.48 -18.90 -38.16
CA ILE A 790 3.40 -19.75 -38.91
C ILE A 790 3.35 -19.33 -40.37
N LEU A 791 4.51 -19.03 -40.96
CA LEU A 791 4.65 -18.65 -42.37
C LEU A 791 5.54 -19.66 -43.09
N TYR A 792 5.11 -20.09 -44.28
CA TYR A 792 5.87 -21.03 -45.10
C TYR A 792 5.59 -20.82 -46.59
N GLY A 793 6.57 -21.15 -47.44
CA GLY A 793 6.42 -21.04 -48.90
C GLY A 793 5.66 -22.22 -49.50
N VAL A 794 4.71 -21.93 -50.38
CA VAL A 794 3.96 -22.88 -51.21
C VAL A 794 4.07 -22.52 -52.69
N LYS A 795 3.57 -23.40 -53.55
CA LYS A 795 3.48 -23.15 -54.99
C LYS A 795 2.65 -21.89 -55.26
N SER A 796 3.18 -21.01 -56.11
CA SER A 796 2.43 -19.88 -56.65
C SER A 796 1.54 -20.33 -57.80
N ASP A 797 0.26 -19.94 -57.78
CA ASP A 797 -0.64 -20.07 -58.94
C ASP A 797 -0.45 -18.92 -59.94
N THR A 798 0.25 -17.86 -59.53
CA THR A 798 0.64 -16.73 -60.39
C THR A 798 1.85 -17.08 -61.25
N ALA A 799 1.74 -16.96 -62.57
CA ALA A 799 2.86 -17.17 -63.51
C ALA A 799 4.01 -16.19 -63.25
N GLY A 800 5.25 -16.71 -63.15
CA GLY A 800 6.47 -15.90 -62.96
C GLY A 800 6.86 -15.61 -61.50
N LYS A 801 6.03 -15.98 -60.51
CA LYS A 801 6.41 -15.94 -59.08
C LYS A 801 6.94 -17.30 -58.62
N PRO A 802 8.10 -17.37 -57.94
CA PRO A 802 8.69 -18.65 -57.55
C PRO A 802 7.99 -19.34 -56.37
N PHE A 803 7.28 -18.59 -55.52
CA PHE A 803 6.50 -19.10 -54.40
C PHE A 803 5.46 -18.06 -53.97
N GLU A 804 4.44 -18.51 -53.25
CA GLU A 804 3.55 -17.66 -52.45
C GLU A 804 3.69 -18.07 -50.97
N LEU A 805 3.50 -17.12 -50.04
CA LEU A 805 3.52 -17.42 -48.61
C LEU A 805 2.14 -17.84 -48.16
N GLU A 806 2.05 -18.96 -47.46
CA GLU A 806 0.86 -19.35 -46.71
C GLU A 806 1.02 -19.05 -45.22
N HIS A 807 -0.12 -18.99 -44.55
CA HIS A 807 -0.25 -18.62 -43.15
C HIS A 807 -1.06 -19.68 -42.41
N SER A 808 -0.53 -20.15 -41.28
CA SER A 808 -1.27 -20.96 -40.32
C SER A 808 -1.21 -20.31 -38.93
N LEU A 809 -2.34 -20.33 -38.21
CA LEU A 809 -2.47 -19.74 -36.89
C LEU A 809 -2.48 -20.82 -35.81
N ILE A 810 -1.69 -20.62 -34.76
CA ILE A 810 -1.73 -21.45 -33.55
C ILE A 810 -2.87 -20.93 -32.65
N SER A 811 -3.89 -21.77 -32.40
CA SER A 811 -5.07 -21.41 -31.60
C SER A 811 -4.96 -21.76 -30.11
N SER A 812 -4.01 -22.60 -29.71
CA SER A 812 -3.85 -23.03 -28.30
C SER A 812 -3.37 -21.87 -27.41
N ARG A 813 -3.97 -21.69 -26.23
CA ARG A 813 -3.63 -20.59 -25.30
C ARG A 813 -2.52 -20.94 -24.31
N ASP A 814 -2.46 -22.18 -23.84
CA ASP A 814 -1.36 -22.67 -23.01
C ASP A 814 -0.38 -23.45 -23.88
N ARG A 815 0.88 -23.01 -23.89
CA ARG A 815 1.88 -23.47 -24.85
C ARG A 815 3.16 -23.88 -24.12
N PRO A 816 3.70 -25.08 -24.40
CA PRO A 816 5.09 -25.39 -24.11
C PRO A 816 6.02 -24.49 -24.97
N ALA A 817 7.29 -24.87 -25.12
CA ALA A 817 8.22 -24.09 -25.94
C ALA A 817 7.74 -23.91 -27.38
N ILE A 818 7.93 -22.72 -27.94
CA ILE A 818 7.46 -22.33 -29.29
C ILE A 818 7.76 -23.40 -30.35
N PRO A 819 8.98 -23.97 -30.47
CA PRO A 819 9.28 -24.94 -31.53
C PRO A 819 8.44 -26.21 -31.47
N SER A 820 8.09 -26.67 -30.28
CA SER A 820 7.30 -27.91 -30.12
C SER A 820 5.87 -27.71 -30.62
N VAL A 821 5.26 -26.57 -30.27
CA VAL A 821 3.89 -26.24 -30.69
C VAL A 821 3.82 -25.98 -32.19
N VAL A 822 4.82 -25.28 -32.73
CA VAL A 822 4.90 -25.02 -34.18
C VAL A 822 5.06 -26.33 -34.95
N TYR A 823 5.88 -27.26 -34.47
CA TYR A 823 6.07 -28.55 -35.13
C TYR A 823 4.81 -29.42 -35.10
N GLU A 824 4.15 -29.52 -33.93
CA GLU A 824 2.89 -30.26 -33.80
C GLU A 824 1.80 -29.70 -34.72
N LYS A 825 1.68 -28.37 -34.80
CA LYS A 825 0.74 -27.71 -35.71
C LYS A 825 1.11 -27.92 -37.17
N ALA A 826 2.39 -27.78 -37.53
CA ALA A 826 2.88 -28.03 -38.89
C ALA A 826 2.66 -29.49 -39.32
N ARG A 827 2.78 -30.44 -38.40
CA ARG A 827 2.48 -31.85 -38.63
C ARG A 827 0.98 -32.09 -38.81
N ALA A 828 0.14 -31.51 -37.94
CA ALA A 828 -1.32 -31.66 -38.01
C ALA A 828 -1.91 -31.07 -39.29
N ASP A 829 -1.39 -29.92 -39.74
CA ASP A 829 -1.80 -29.26 -40.97
C ASP A 829 -1.18 -29.91 -42.24
N GLY A 830 -0.34 -30.94 -42.08
CA GLY A 830 0.32 -31.63 -43.19
C GLY A 830 1.43 -30.84 -43.89
N ILE A 831 1.88 -29.74 -43.30
CA ILE A 831 2.96 -28.87 -43.82
C ILE A 831 4.31 -29.60 -43.72
N ALA A 832 4.57 -30.25 -42.58
CA ALA A 832 5.78 -31.03 -42.33
C ALA A 832 5.44 -32.52 -42.20
N LEU A 833 6.12 -33.38 -42.97
CA LEU A 833 5.87 -34.81 -42.98
C LEU A 833 6.98 -35.59 -42.27
N GLU A 834 6.59 -36.44 -41.31
CA GLU A 834 7.43 -37.49 -40.71
C GLU A 834 7.42 -38.79 -41.54
N LYS A 835 6.39 -38.97 -42.39
CA LYS A 835 6.25 -40.09 -43.32
C LYS A 835 5.64 -39.56 -44.62
N LEU A 836 6.34 -39.73 -45.74
CA LEU A 836 5.85 -39.32 -47.07
C LEU A 836 4.92 -40.39 -47.66
N GLY A 837 5.31 -41.67 -47.55
CA GLY A 837 4.56 -42.78 -48.10
C GLY A 837 4.78 -42.97 -49.61
N THR A 838 4.64 -44.20 -50.08
CA THR A 838 5.05 -44.61 -51.45
C THR A 838 4.23 -43.95 -52.55
N GLU A 839 2.91 -43.81 -52.37
CA GLU A 839 2.01 -43.23 -53.38
C GLU A 839 2.24 -41.72 -53.52
N ARG A 840 2.38 -40.99 -52.42
CA ARG A 840 2.66 -39.55 -52.45
C ARG A 840 4.04 -39.26 -53.05
N LEU A 841 5.04 -40.11 -52.75
CA LEU A 841 6.36 -40.01 -53.38
C LEU A 841 6.25 -40.15 -54.90
N TRP A 842 5.51 -41.14 -55.40
CA TRP A 842 5.32 -41.32 -56.84
C TRP A 842 4.53 -40.18 -57.48
N HIS A 843 3.43 -39.75 -56.87
CA HIS A 843 2.66 -38.60 -57.36
C HIS A 843 3.48 -37.31 -57.44
N ALA A 844 4.42 -37.12 -56.51
CA ALA A 844 5.33 -35.98 -56.50
C ALA A 844 6.43 -36.11 -57.58
N LEU A 845 6.91 -37.32 -57.84
CA LEU A 845 7.98 -37.63 -58.80
C LEU A 845 7.51 -37.64 -60.26
N LYS A 846 6.34 -38.21 -60.55
CA LYS A 846 5.80 -38.39 -61.91
C LYS A 846 5.83 -37.12 -62.79
N PRO A 847 5.43 -35.92 -62.31
CA PRO A 847 5.42 -34.72 -63.15
C PRO A 847 6.79 -34.05 -63.31
N ILE A 848 7.79 -34.40 -62.49
CA ILE A 848 9.12 -33.77 -62.49
C ILE A 848 10.22 -34.68 -63.05
N TRP A 849 9.93 -35.97 -63.22
CA TRP A 849 10.84 -36.92 -63.84
C TRP A 849 10.90 -36.66 -65.35
N PRO A 850 12.06 -36.25 -65.92
CA PRO A 850 12.16 -35.98 -67.36
C PRO A 850 11.95 -37.24 -68.18
N GLU A 851 11.11 -37.20 -69.23
CA GLU A 851 10.83 -38.35 -70.09
C GLU A 851 12.09 -38.91 -70.80
N ASP A 852 13.11 -38.06 -70.97
CA ASP A 852 14.39 -38.40 -71.61
C ASP A 852 15.43 -39.02 -70.67
N ARG A 853 15.13 -39.16 -69.36
CA ARG A 853 16.07 -39.70 -68.36
C ARG A 853 15.59 -41.03 -67.78
N ASP A 854 16.34 -42.09 -68.09
CA ASP A 854 16.09 -43.45 -67.61
C ASP A 854 16.47 -43.69 -66.14
N HIS A 855 17.25 -42.80 -65.52
CA HIS A 855 17.61 -42.89 -64.11
C HIS A 855 17.75 -41.52 -63.43
N LEU A 856 17.58 -41.49 -62.11
CA LEU A 856 17.63 -40.28 -61.29
C LEU A 856 18.49 -40.49 -60.03
N PRO A 857 19.54 -39.68 -59.79
CA PRO A 857 20.31 -39.73 -58.55
C PRO A 857 19.47 -39.40 -57.30
N ILE A 858 19.64 -40.17 -56.22
CA ILE A 858 18.93 -39.92 -54.95
C ILE A 858 19.37 -38.58 -54.32
N SER A 859 20.60 -38.15 -54.57
CA SER A 859 21.10 -36.83 -54.16
C SER A 859 20.35 -35.67 -54.85
N GLU A 860 20.04 -35.82 -56.14
CA GLU A 860 19.27 -34.85 -56.91
C GLU A 860 17.82 -34.80 -56.41
N LEU A 861 17.24 -35.95 -56.07
CA LEU A 861 15.92 -36.00 -55.47
C LEU A 861 15.86 -35.31 -54.10
N THR A 862 16.89 -35.50 -53.27
CA THR A 862 17.00 -34.82 -51.97
C THR A 862 17.10 -33.29 -52.16
N ASP A 863 17.83 -32.85 -53.19
CA ASP A 863 17.90 -31.43 -53.56
C ASP A 863 16.56 -30.90 -54.07
N TRP A 864 15.82 -31.66 -54.87
CA TRP A 864 14.50 -31.27 -55.38
C TRP A 864 13.50 -31.07 -54.24
N PHE A 865 13.36 -32.04 -53.33
CA PHE A 865 12.49 -31.92 -52.16
C PHE A 865 12.89 -30.77 -51.24
N SER A 866 14.16 -30.38 -51.22
CA SER A 866 14.68 -29.25 -50.44
C SER A 866 14.53 -27.90 -51.18
N ALA A 867 14.52 -27.88 -52.50
CA ALA A 867 14.51 -26.66 -53.32
C ALA A 867 13.11 -26.22 -53.76
N TYR A 868 12.26 -27.16 -54.17
CA TYR A 868 10.98 -26.86 -54.79
C TYR A 868 9.84 -26.77 -53.77
N VAL A 869 9.27 -25.57 -53.64
CA VAL A 869 8.18 -25.26 -52.67
C VAL A 869 6.86 -25.99 -52.95
N TYR A 870 6.67 -26.55 -54.15
CA TYR A 870 5.49 -27.34 -54.50
C TYR A 870 5.61 -28.81 -54.05
N LEU A 871 6.79 -29.26 -53.63
CA LEU A 871 6.99 -30.59 -53.05
C LEU A 871 6.71 -30.56 -51.54
N PRO A 872 6.24 -31.66 -50.95
CA PRO A 872 6.02 -31.73 -49.50
C PRO A 872 7.30 -31.45 -48.69
N LYS A 873 7.19 -30.70 -47.59
CA LYS A 873 8.35 -30.45 -46.70
C LYS A 873 8.61 -31.69 -45.85
N LEU A 874 9.85 -32.19 -45.92
CA LEU A 874 10.27 -33.37 -45.17
C LEU A 874 11.07 -32.95 -43.94
N ARG A 875 10.89 -33.65 -42.83
CA ARG A 875 11.66 -33.40 -41.60
C ARG A 875 13.17 -33.52 -41.84
N ASP A 876 13.59 -34.63 -42.42
CA ASP A 876 14.97 -35.01 -42.67
C ASP A 876 15.08 -35.98 -43.86
N ARG A 877 16.30 -36.12 -44.40
CA ARG A 877 16.63 -37.02 -45.51
C ARG A 877 16.16 -38.46 -45.27
N VAL A 878 16.15 -38.92 -44.02
CA VAL A 878 15.70 -40.26 -43.63
C VAL A 878 14.25 -40.54 -44.03
N VAL A 879 13.36 -39.53 -44.01
CA VAL A 879 11.94 -39.70 -44.42
C VAL A 879 11.83 -40.05 -45.90
N LEU A 880 12.64 -39.39 -46.74
CA LEU A 880 12.70 -39.63 -48.17
C LEU A 880 13.27 -41.02 -48.45
N GLU A 881 14.41 -41.35 -47.84
CA GLU A 881 15.08 -42.64 -48.04
C GLU A 881 14.23 -43.83 -47.58
N THR A 882 13.52 -43.67 -46.46
CA THR A 882 12.53 -44.66 -45.97
C THR A 882 11.41 -44.86 -47.00
N SER A 883 10.88 -43.77 -47.56
CA SER A 883 9.78 -43.86 -48.53
C SER A 883 10.22 -44.44 -49.88
N ILE A 884 11.48 -44.20 -50.28
CA ILE A 884 12.11 -44.83 -51.45
C ILE A 884 12.27 -46.33 -51.23
N ARG A 885 12.83 -46.75 -50.09
CA ARG A 885 12.99 -48.17 -49.73
C ARG A 885 11.64 -48.88 -49.76
N ASP A 886 10.64 -48.33 -49.08
CA ASP A 886 9.30 -48.91 -49.01
C ASP A 886 8.62 -48.94 -50.40
N ALA A 887 8.94 -48.02 -51.31
CA ALA A 887 8.41 -48.00 -52.69
C ALA A 887 9.06 -49.06 -53.59
N VAL A 888 10.37 -49.30 -53.46
CA VAL A 888 11.13 -50.31 -54.21
C VAL A 888 10.82 -51.73 -53.72
N ALA A 889 10.51 -51.88 -52.43
CA ALA A 889 10.16 -53.15 -51.80
C ALA A 889 8.73 -53.63 -52.12
N LYS A 890 7.89 -52.81 -52.77
CA LYS A 890 6.54 -53.22 -53.20
C LYS A 890 6.61 -54.33 -54.25
N LEU A 891 5.56 -55.18 -54.26
CA LEU A 891 5.40 -56.27 -55.22
C LEU A 891 5.29 -55.78 -56.68
N ASP A 892 4.76 -54.57 -56.88
CA ASP A 892 4.70 -53.86 -58.16
C ASP A 892 5.30 -52.44 -57.98
N PRO A 893 6.64 -52.30 -58.02
CA PRO A 893 7.31 -51.02 -57.80
C PRO A 893 7.25 -50.17 -59.06
N GLN A 894 7.02 -48.86 -58.91
CA GLN A 894 6.94 -47.89 -60.02
C GLN A 894 8.34 -47.56 -60.61
N PHE A 895 9.40 -47.83 -59.85
CA PHE A 895 10.79 -47.58 -60.22
C PHE A 895 11.71 -48.58 -59.47
N GLY A 896 12.86 -48.89 -60.06
CA GLY A 896 13.91 -49.72 -59.47
C GLY A 896 14.97 -48.90 -58.73
N TYR A 897 15.86 -49.58 -58.02
CA TYR A 897 17.01 -48.98 -57.34
C TYR A 897 18.32 -49.59 -57.87
N ALA A 898 19.38 -48.80 -58.01
CA ALA A 898 20.73 -49.28 -58.30
C ALA A 898 21.78 -48.52 -57.50
N ASP A 899 22.86 -49.20 -57.09
CA ASP A 899 23.95 -48.62 -56.27
C ASP A 899 24.81 -47.62 -57.05
N SER A 900 24.91 -47.79 -58.37
CA SER A 900 25.57 -46.84 -59.28
C SER A 900 25.20 -47.08 -60.75
N TYR A 901 25.22 -46.01 -61.55
CA TYR A 901 25.18 -46.08 -63.01
C TYR A 901 26.59 -45.95 -63.59
N GLU A 902 26.93 -46.80 -64.56
CA GLU A 902 28.23 -46.78 -65.25
C GLU A 902 28.06 -46.27 -66.69
N GLU A 903 28.47 -45.02 -66.94
CA GLU A 903 28.28 -44.33 -68.23
C GLU A 903 29.00 -45.00 -69.41
N THR A 904 30.08 -45.74 -69.15
CA THR A 904 30.88 -46.41 -70.19
C THR A 904 30.24 -47.71 -70.69
N THR A 905 29.49 -48.40 -69.85
CA THR A 905 28.87 -49.70 -70.17
C THR A 905 27.36 -49.60 -70.35
N GLY A 906 26.75 -48.47 -69.96
CA GLY A 906 25.31 -48.25 -70.00
C GLY A 906 24.52 -49.12 -69.02
N LYS A 907 25.20 -49.78 -68.07
CA LYS A 907 24.59 -50.76 -67.14
C LYS A 907 24.39 -50.20 -65.74
N TYR A 908 23.31 -50.63 -65.10
CA TYR A 908 23.01 -50.38 -63.69
C TYR A 908 23.65 -51.46 -62.81
N ARG A 909 24.50 -51.07 -61.88
CA ARG A 909 25.17 -51.98 -60.94
C ARG A 909 24.33 -52.15 -59.68
N GLY A 910 24.09 -53.40 -59.26
CA GLY A 910 23.27 -53.69 -58.07
C GLY A 910 21.80 -53.32 -58.27
N LEU A 911 21.23 -53.56 -59.45
CA LEU A 911 19.82 -53.28 -59.75
C LEU A 911 18.90 -54.17 -58.90
N ILE A 912 18.05 -53.54 -58.09
CA ILE A 912 17.08 -54.16 -57.20
C ILE A 912 15.67 -53.76 -57.65
N TRP A 913 14.80 -54.76 -57.79
CA TRP A 913 13.40 -54.63 -58.17
C TRP A 913 12.55 -55.55 -57.28
N ALA A 914 11.50 -55.00 -56.67
CA ALA A 914 10.56 -55.71 -55.79
C ALA A 914 11.24 -56.45 -54.60
N LYS A 915 12.33 -55.86 -54.07
CA LYS A 915 13.09 -56.34 -52.90
C LYS A 915 13.63 -55.14 -52.11
N ASP A 916 13.91 -55.34 -50.82
CA ASP A 916 14.47 -54.29 -49.97
C ASP A 916 15.91 -53.90 -50.39
N PRO A 917 16.17 -52.63 -50.71
CA PRO A 917 17.52 -52.15 -50.98
C PRO A 917 18.34 -51.96 -49.69
N PRO A 918 19.68 -52.09 -49.75
CA PRO A 918 20.56 -51.94 -48.58
C PRO A 918 20.59 -50.49 -48.09
N GLN A 919 20.58 -50.30 -46.76
CA GLN A 919 20.74 -48.99 -46.10
C GLN A 919 22.04 -48.95 -45.28
N PRO A 920 22.72 -47.78 -45.21
CA PRO A 920 22.40 -46.50 -45.88
C PRO A 920 22.73 -46.53 -47.38
N PHE A 921 22.00 -45.72 -48.18
CA PHE A 921 22.24 -45.65 -49.62
C PHE A 921 23.61 -45.03 -49.96
N PRO A 922 24.39 -45.61 -50.89
CA PRO A 922 25.62 -45.02 -51.40
C PRO A 922 25.37 -43.65 -52.06
N THR A 923 26.37 -42.76 -52.03
CA THR A 923 26.28 -41.41 -52.63
C THR A 923 26.00 -41.42 -54.14
N LYS A 924 26.33 -42.53 -54.82
CA LYS A 924 26.12 -42.72 -56.26
C LYS A 924 24.82 -43.46 -56.61
N ALA A 925 23.97 -43.72 -55.62
CA ALA A 925 22.74 -44.48 -55.82
C ALA A 925 21.75 -43.74 -56.73
N VAL A 926 21.11 -44.49 -57.62
CA VAL A 926 20.15 -43.98 -58.60
C VAL A 926 18.84 -44.76 -58.56
N LEU A 927 17.73 -44.07 -58.78
CA LEU A 927 16.44 -44.66 -59.10
C LEU A 927 16.38 -44.92 -60.61
N VAL A 928 15.85 -46.06 -61.02
CA VAL A 928 15.80 -46.50 -62.43
C VAL A 928 14.35 -46.56 -62.89
N SER A 929 14.04 -46.02 -64.06
CA SER A 929 12.69 -46.05 -64.63
C SER A 929 12.19 -47.48 -64.84
N ASP A 930 10.88 -47.69 -64.81
CA ASP A 930 10.27 -49.01 -65.04
C ASP A 930 10.74 -49.64 -66.37
N ALA A 931 10.77 -48.84 -67.45
CA ALA A 931 11.20 -49.29 -68.76
C ALA A 931 12.69 -49.72 -68.79
N ALA A 932 13.59 -48.96 -68.16
CA ALA A 932 15.01 -49.25 -68.15
C ALA A 932 15.37 -50.42 -67.20
N ALA A 933 14.70 -50.50 -66.05
CA ALA A 933 14.87 -51.59 -65.10
C ALA A 933 14.40 -52.92 -65.71
N LYS A 934 13.22 -52.94 -66.35
CA LYS A 934 12.70 -54.11 -67.06
C LYS A 934 13.55 -54.51 -68.27
N ARG A 935 14.12 -53.56 -69.02
CA ARG A 935 15.05 -53.85 -70.13
C ARG A 935 16.30 -54.58 -69.64
N GLN A 936 16.98 -54.09 -68.60
CA GLN A 936 18.17 -54.76 -68.08
C GLN A 936 17.84 -56.08 -67.36
N LEU A 937 16.71 -56.17 -66.64
CA LEU A 937 16.25 -57.43 -66.04
C LEU A 937 15.90 -58.47 -67.11
N ALA A 938 15.32 -58.07 -68.25
CA ALA A 938 15.04 -58.94 -69.38
C ALA A 938 16.33 -59.37 -70.11
N GLU A 939 17.32 -58.49 -70.27
CA GLU A 939 18.66 -58.82 -70.77
C GLU A 939 19.43 -59.76 -69.83
N THR A 940 19.21 -59.64 -68.51
CA THR A 940 19.81 -60.53 -67.52
C THR A 940 19.06 -61.87 -67.42
N ALA A 941 17.74 -61.89 -67.67
CA ALA A 941 16.93 -63.11 -67.72
C ALA A 941 17.06 -63.90 -69.04
N THR A 942 17.38 -63.22 -70.15
CA THR A 942 17.77 -63.87 -71.42
C THR A 942 19.23 -64.33 -71.43
N ALA A 943 20.02 -63.90 -70.44
CA ALA A 943 21.37 -64.38 -70.20
C ALA A 943 21.43 -65.42 -69.06
N GLY A 944 21.18 -66.69 -69.38
CA GLY A 944 21.72 -67.81 -68.61
C GLY A 944 21.40 -69.18 -69.21
N PRO A 945 22.28 -70.21 -69.15
CA PRO A 945 23.65 -70.26 -68.65
C PRO A 945 24.69 -70.73 -69.71
N ALA A 946 25.93 -70.26 -69.63
CA ALA A 946 27.07 -70.96 -70.25
C ALA A 946 28.08 -71.34 -69.15
N ALA A 947 28.01 -72.61 -68.75
CA ALA A 947 28.93 -73.27 -67.83
C ALA A 947 30.10 -73.92 -68.64
N PRO A 948 31.16 -74.44 -67.99
CA PRO A 948 32.57 -74.14 -68.27
C PRO A 948 33.31 -75.27 -69.01
N ALA A 949 34.51 -75.00 -69.56
CA ALA A 949 35.50 -76.05 -69.82
C ALA A 949 36.93 -75.50 -69.98
N GLY A 950 37.82 -76.01 -69.13
CA GLY A 950 39.27 -75.75 -69.14
C GLY A 950 39.96 -76.40 -67.94
N SER A 951 39.85 -77.74 -67.86
CA SER A 951 40.47 -78.74 -66.96
C SER A 951 41.99 -78.55 -66.72
N PRO A 952 42.70 -79.30 -65.83
CA PRO A 952 42.39 -80.61 -65.20
C PRO A 952 42.71 -80.68 -63.66
N VAL A 953 42.68 -81.76 -62.88
CA VAL A 953 42.01 -83.09 -62.73
C VAL A 953 42.63 -83.70 -61.42
N VAL A 954 41.85 -84.45 -60.62
CA VAL A 954 42.20 -85.32 -59.44
C VAL A 954 42.45 -84.64 -58.06
N PRO A 955 42.06 -85.24 -56.91
CA PRO A 955 40.93 -86.15 -56.57
C PRO A 955 40.12 -85.71 -55.32
N GLY A 956 38.98 -86.35 -55.08
CA GLY A 956 38.55 -86.63 -53.71
C GLY A 956 37.03 -86.59 -53.47
N ALA A 957 36.34 -87.69 -53.75
CA ALA A 957 35.06 -88.00 -53.12
C ALA A 957 35.07 -89.47 -52.68
N SER A 958 34.59 -89.65 -51.46
CA SER A 958 34.49 -90.87 -50.65
C SER A 958 33.88 -92.08 -51.38
N PRO A 959 34.00 -93.27 -50.77
CA PRO A 959 32.82 -93.75 -50.04
C PRO A 959 33.14 -94.38 -48.67
N SER A 960 32.16 -94.23 -47.78
CA SER A 960 31.99 -94.75 -46.41
C SER A 960 32.20 -96.28 -46.33
N PRO A 961 32.49 -96.92 -45.15
CA PRO A 961 31.64 -96.86 -43.94
C PRO A 961 32.33 -97.14 -42.56
N THR A 962 31.49 -97.23 -41.51
CA THR A 962 31.62 -97.88 -40.18
C THR A 962 32.33 -97.19 -38.99
N ASP A 963 31.58 -97.22 -37.87
CA ASP A 963 31.88 -97.03 -36.44
C ASP A 963 33.34 -96.92 -35.96
N ASP A 964 33.64 -95.90 -35.14
CA ASP A 964 33.93 -96.01 -33.69
C ASP A 964 34.28 -94.63 -33.06
N LYS A 965 34.03 -94.45 -31.75
CA LYS A 965 34.40 -93.28 -30.89
C LYS A 965 35.95 -93.14 -30.72
N PRO A 966 36.56 -92.10 -30.05
CA PRO A 966 36.07 -90.89 -29.35
C PRO A 966 36.80 -89.55 -29.71
N ALA A 967 36.40 -88.44 -29.06
CA ALA A 967 36.78 -87.01 -29.22
C ALA A 967 38.27 -86.62 -29.03
N PRO A 968 38.66 -85.37 -29.42
CA PRO A 968 38.83 -84.31 -28.42
C PRO A 968 38.27 -82.91 -28.82
N ALA A 969 38.17 -82.03 -27.82
CA ALA A 969 37.25 -80.90 -27.67
C ALA A 969 37.41 -79.68 -28.61
N GLN A 970 36.28 -79.14 -29.07
CA GLN A 970 36.12 -77.72 -29.46
C GLN A 970 35.82 -76.86 -28.21
N PRO A 971 36.29 -75.60 -28.13
CA PRO A 971 35.97 -74.71 -27.03
C PRO A 971 34.47 -74.41 -27.01
N ARG A 972 33.84 -74.57 -25.84
CA ARG A 972 32.43 -74.27 -25.63
C ARG A 972 32.21 -72.75 -25.72
N LYS A 973 31.11 -72.37 -26.38
CA LYS A 973 30.63 -70.99 -26.45
C LYS A 973 29.72 -70.72 -25.26
N ALA A 974 29.95 -69.60 -24.59
CA ALA A 974 29.17 -69.18 -23.44
C ALA A 974 27.70 -68.90 -23.82
N ARG A 975 26.76 -69.47 -23.08
CA ARG A 975 25.31 -69.44 -23.36
C ARG A 975 24.53 -68.49 -22.48
N ARG A 976 25.13 -67.95 -21.43
CA ARG A 976 24.44 -67.09 -20.46
C ARG A 976 25.28 -65.88 -20.09
N PHE A 977 24.68 -64.70 -20.18
CA PHE A 977 25.24 -63.45 -19.65
C PHE A 977 24.45 -63.02 -18.41
N TYR A 978 25.16 -62.65 -17.35
CA TYR A 978 24.60 -62.02 -16.16
C TYR A 978 25.42 -60.78 -15.79
N GLY A 979 24.73 -59.73 -15.34
CA GLY A 979 25.36 -58.48 -14.91
C GLY A 979 24.44 -57.63 -14.03
N SER A 980 24.99 -57.09 -12.94
CA SER A 980 24.28 -56.20 -12.01
C SER A 980 24.94 -54.81 -11.94
N VAL A 981 24.15 -53.73 -11.99
CA VAL A 981 24.64 -52.35 -11.83
C VAL A 981 23.84 -51.57 -10.77
N ASP A 982 24.57 -50.78 -9.96
CA ASP A 982 24.00 -49.86 -8.97
C ASP A 982 23.88 -48.46 -9.63
N LEU A 983 22.67 -47.90 -9.67
CA LEU A 983 22.40 -46.60 -10.31
C LEU A 983 22.20 -45.49 -9.28
N ASP A 984 22.95 -44.39 -9.42
CA ASP A 984 22.80 -43.18 -8.60
C ASP A 984 21.92 -42.13 -9.30
N MET A 985 21.04 -41.48 -8.53
CA MET A 985 19.82 -40.84 -9.01
C MET A 985 20.04 -39.45 -9.62
N VAL A 986 20.69 -39.35 -10.79
CA VAL A 986 20.91 -38.04 -11.44
C VAL A 986 20.43 -37.94 -12.90
N ARG A 987 19.92 -39.00 -13.56
CA ARG A 987 19.30 -38.86 -14.91
C ARG A 987 18.17 -39.88 -15.20
N PRO A 988 17.00 -39.46 -15.74
CA PRO A 988 15.89 -40.37 -16.02
C PRO A 988 15.76 -40.77 -17.50
N VAL A 989 15.29 -42.01 -17.75
CA VAL A 989 14.75 -42.48 -19.05
C VAL A 989 13.33 -43.04 -18.84
N LYS A 990 12.42 -42.68 -19.76
CA LYS A 990 10.95 -42.64 -19.64
C LYS A 990 10.17 -43.92 -19.27
N ALA A 991 10.80 -45.10 -19.21
CA ALA A 991 10.10 -46.33 -18.79
C ALA A 991 10.22 -46.62 -17.28
N PHE A 992 11.17 -45.98 -16.58
CA PHE A 992 11.41 -46.17 -15.15
C PHE A 992 10.48 -45.32 -14.27
N ASP A 993 9.84 -44.30 -14.87
CA ASP A 993 9.02 -43.28 -14.19
C ASP A 993 7.77 -43.87 -13.52
N ALA A 994 7.19 -44.92 -14.11
CA ALA A 994 6.02 -45.60 -13.56
C ALA A 994 6.34 -46.37 -12.26
N ILE A 995 7.52 -46.99 -12.17
CA ILE A 995 7.96 -47.74 -10.97
C ILE A 995 8.48 -46.76 -9.89
N LEU A 996 9.14 -45.68 -10.31
CA LEU A 996 9.67 -44.63 -9.42
C LEU A 996 8.54 -43.91 -8.66
N ASN A 997 7.49 -43.51 -9.38
CA ASN A 997 6.36 -42.76 -8.82
C ASN A 997 5.42 -43.65 -7.99
N ALA A 998 5.31 -44.94 -8.31
CA ALA A 998 4.41 -45.85 -7.59
C ALA A 998 5.00 -46.45 -6.31
N VAL A 999 6.33 -46.67 -6.25
CA VAL A 999 6.95 -47.44 -5.15
C VAL A 999 8.03 -46.66 -4.41
N VAL A 1000 8.89 -45.93 -5.12
CA VAL A 1000 10.07 -45.29 -4.51
C VAL A 1000 9.72 -43.98 -3.80
N MET A 1001 8.83 -43.16 -4.38
CA MET A 1001 8.38 -41.92 -3.76
C MET A 1001 7.60 -42.16 -2.46
N GLU A 1002 6.82 -43.25 -2.39
CA GLU A 1002 6.06 -43.60 -1.18
C GLU A 1002 7.01 -44.05 -0.05
N LEU A 1003 8.07 -44.79 -0.39
CA LEU A 1003 9.08 -45.25 0.57
C LEU A 1003 10.01 -44.11 1.05
N GLN A 1004 10.16 -43.01 0.30
CA GLN A 1004 10.92 -41.82 0.69
C GLN A 1004 10.16 -40.85 1.62
N ARG A 1005 8.84 -41.00 1.84
CA ARG A 1005 8.09 -40.17 2.80
C ARG A 1005 8.47 -40.41 4.27
N THR A 1006 9.20 -41.48 4.56
CA THR A 1006 9.65 -41.83 5.91
C THR A 1006 11.07 -41.29 6.13
N GLN A 1007 11.27 -40.38 7.09
CA GLN A 1007 12.59 -39.77 7.37
C GLN A 1007 13.63 -40.83 7.76
N GLY A 1008 14.70 -40.96 6.97
CA GLY A 1008 15.85 -41.83 7.24
C GLY A 1008 15.98 -43.09 6.37
N ALA A 1009 15.06 -43.34 5.43
CA ALA A 1009 15.11 -44.51 4.55
C ALA A 1009 16.20 -44.38 3.45
N LYS A 1010 17.17 -45.29 3.45
CA LYS A 1010 18.16 -45.45 2.35
C LYS A 1010 17.65 -46.47 1.35
N VAL A 1011 17.13 -46.02 0.22
CA VAL A 1011 16.63 -46.88 -0.86
C VAL A 1011 17.75 -47.12 -1.86
N ARG A 1012 18.05 -48.40 -2.15
CA ARG A 1012 19.04 -48.83 -3.17
C ARG A 1012 18.33 -49.70 -4.19
N LEU A 1013 18.45 -49.37 -5.48
CA LEU A 1013 17.92 -50.15 -6.59
C LEU A 1013 19.06 -50.89 -7.28
N THR A 1014 18.90 -52.21 -7.44
CA THR A 1014 19.86 -53.06 -8.17
C THR A 1014 19.16 -53.55 -9.43
N LEU A 1015 19.72 -53.27 -10.60
CA LEU A 1015 19.20 -53.78 -11.87
C LEU A 1015 20.04 -55.00 -12.27
N GLU A 1016 19.38 -56.16 -12.40
CA GLU A 1016 19.98 -57.42 -12.84
C GLU A 1016 19.52 -57.72 -14.26
N ILE A 1017 20.47 -58.00 -15.16
CA ILE A 1017 20.21 -58.31 -16.56
C ILE A 1017 20.70 -59.74 -16.82
N GLU A 1018 19.78 -60.61 -17.23
CA GLU A 1018 20.06 -61.99 -17.59
C GLU A 1018 19.62 -62.25 -19.04
N ALA A 1019 20.52 -62.83 -19.84
CA ALA A 1019 20.23 -63.25 -21.21
C ALA A 1019 20.75 -64.67 -21.45
N VAL A 1020 19.88 -65.56 -21.95
CA VAL A 1020 20.19 -66.95 -22.28
C VAL A 1020 19.99 -67.17 -23.77
N ALA A 1021 20.97 -67.76 -24.45
CA ALA A 1021 20.91 -68.10 -25.86
C ALA A 1021 21.34 -69.56 -26.09
N ASP A 1022 20.42 -70.38 -26.60
CA ASP A 1022 20.59 -71.83 -26.71
C ASP A 1022 21.71 -72.26 -27.69
N GLU A 1023 22.01 -71.44 -28.70
CA GLU A 1023 23.08 -71.68 -29.69
C GLU A 1023 24.43 -71.02 -29.33
N GLY A 1024 24.49 -70.29 -28.20
CA GLY A 1024 25.67 -69.56 -27.72
C GLY A 1024 25.86 -68.19 -28.36
N PHE A 1025 26.43 -67.24 -27.62
CA PHE A 1025 26.70 -65.89 -28.15
C PHE A 1025 27.91 -65.90 -29.09
N ALA A 1026 27.89 -65.10 -30.17
CA ALA A 1026 29.03 -64.95 -31.07
C ALA A 1026 30.17 -64.18 -30.39
N ASP A 1027 31.43 -64.59 -30.60
CA ASP A 1027 32.61 -64.03 -29.88
C ASP A 1027 32.75 -62.50 -30.04
N ASN A 1028 32.31 -61.96 -31.18
CA ASN A 1028 32.35 -60.52 -31.43
C ASN A 1028 31.36 -59.75 -30.55
N ASP A 1029 30.17 -60.32 -30.31
CA ASP A 1029 29.15 -59.72 -29.44
C ASP A 1029 29.54 -59.83 -27.97
N VAL A 1030 30.16 -60.96 -27.58
CA VAL A 1030 30.72 -61.16 -26.23
C VAL A 1030 31.77 -60.09 -25.91
N SER A 1031 32.66 -59.77 -26.86
CA SER A 1031 33.69 -58.73 -26.67
C SER A 1031 33.07 -57.35 -26.53
N VAL A 1032 32.12 -56.99 -27.40
CA VAL A 1032 31.45 -55.68 -27.37
C VAL A 1032 30.65 -55.48 -26.07
N VAL A 1033 29.92 -56.51 -25.62
CA VAL A 1033 29.14 -56.45 -24.39
C VAL A 1033 30.04 -56.35 -23.16
N ARG A 1034 31.18 -57.07 -23.13
CA ARG A 1034 32.13 -57.01 -22.01
C ARG A 1034 32.82 -55.64 -21.92
N ASP A 1035 33.16 -55.02 -23.04
CA ASP A 1035 33.76 -53.68 -23.06
C ASP A 1035 32.76 -52.59 -22.65
N ASN A 1036 31.51 -52.68 -23.12
CA ASN A 1036 30.43 -51.78 -22.71
C ASN A 1036 30.08 -51.93 -21.22
N ALA A 1037 30.04 -53.15 -20.70
CA ALA A 1037 29.80 -53.41 -19.27
C ALA A 1037 30.90 -52.80 -18.38
N ARG A 1038 32.17 -52.84 -18.83
CA ARG A 1038 33.29 -52.15 -18.17
C ARG A 1038 33.12 -50.63 -18.17
N GLN A 1039 32.75 -50.02 -19.31
CA GLN A 1039 32.54 -48.58 -19.40
C GLN A 1039 31.37 -48.09 -18.53
N LEU A 1040 30.34 -48.93 -18.37
CA LEU A 1040 29.16 -48.61 -17.57
C LEU A 1040 29.29 -48.99 -16.08
N LYS A 1041 30.49 -49.35 -15.62
CA LYS A 1041 30.83 -49.65 -14.21
C LYS A 1041 29.99 -50.78 -13.57
N PHE A 1042 29.71 -51.83 -14.33
CA PHE A 1042 29.12 -53.06 -13.76
C PHE A 1042 30.07 -53.67 -12.71
N LYS A 1043 29.52 -54.30 -11.67
CA LYS A 1043 30.33 -54.90 -10.60
C LYS A 1043 31.14 -56.07 -11.18
N PRO A 1044 32.48 -56.05 -11.12
CA PRO A 1044 33.31 -57.08 -11.77
C PRO A 1044 33.14 -58.48 -11.16
N GLU A 1045 32.64 -58.56 -9.93
CA GLU A 1045 32.40 -59.80 -9.19
C GLU A 1045 31.10 -60.53 -9.62
N SER A 1046 30.18 -59.82 -10.27
CA SER A 1046 28.85 -60.32 -10.66
C SER A 1046 28.50 -60.02 -12.12
N THR A 1047 29.53 -59.94 -12.99
CA THR A 1047 29.37 -59.71 -14.43
C THR A 1047 30.22 -60.69 -15.22
N GLY A 1048 29.58 -61.62 -15.95
CA GLY A 1048 30.27 -62.74 -16.59
C GLY A 1048 29.49 -63.40 -17.71
N PHE A 1049 30.20 -64.17 -18.53
CA PHE A 1049 29.63 -65.09 -19.50
C PHE A 1049 29.93 -66.51 -19.01
N GLU A 1050 28.88 -67.31 -18.83
CA GLU A 1050 28.95 -68.71 -18.40
C GLU A 1050 28.55 -69.64 -19.56
N ASP A 1051 29.10 -70.86 -19.55
CA ASP A 1051 28.79 -71.93 -20.52
C ASP A 1051 27.39 -72.53 -20.35
#